data_AF-A0AAU8L1N9-F1
#
_entry.id   AF-A0AAU8L1N9-F1
#
_cell.length_a   1.000
_cell.length_b   1.000
_cell.length_c   1.000
_cell.angle_alpha   90.00
_cell.angle_beta   90.00
_cell.angle_gamma   90.00
#
_symmetry.space_group_name_H-M   'P 1'
#
loop_
_entity.id
_entity.type
_entity.pdbx_description
1 polymer ?
#
loop_
_entity_poly.entity_id
_entity_poly.type
_entity_poly.pdbx_seq_one_letter_code
_entity_poly.pdbx_strand_id
1 'polypeptide(L)'
;MQDNRHSQAIIVLLAAVALGHSASQEIECRPRSSKGFCANFAQNVPFYAVPNFRGGSVMSEIEQELGSYKNLVSSGCSNALGHFLCSYYYPPCYQLNFGNTLKTLRLPPCQELCHYVRSSCEPVMARYRRSWPAHLDCSQFPSVCETNLCFPSSNSLQKHQSMQPLSVPGTFVFRYQKGRSFRINDENMVSISVGGRSSATVSEGQAIAVNIALDRPAQYGTTVYVTLDTVEQSARSADYQPGPYTASFYPGQTTTTVFIPTINDEIAENSEAFQISISSINSTHSNIVSCSDTLTVVIADDHDVVTCGFSDTIFESIEGQHSLLTLICTDEHEINFTLQVQTQGVTAVEGEDYSPGPYSVKFEAGQQQAILAIPTVDNSVAELVETFTARIVGSDQMAKVVFGGEAEVSIQDNDVTKCRLAAQNSSTLEGTTASVVVECQGQYDFDCNLQITVVGGSATGADYQLPQLVTLRAGSEQTSFDVVVLSDGIEDDGETVAVCIESIDQPALVLVNESRPSFITIKESTKIFCHEVPQNVSVFEGESARVVVTCSGSLNKDFNLFLDTKDGSATALWKEVSSRGTHGLSCRSSEGRHSRHAAINGIIHRTLSAAGVPSRLEPPGLSRSDGKRPDGVSLVPWSAGRPLVWDATCADTFASSLRGHATRGAGCVAEQAEGRKAGKYAHLAPAYLFQAIAIETSGAIGPSSRSFLKELGRRVAAESGDRRAGSYLLQRLAVAIQRGNAAAVLGCAARS
;
A
#
# COMPACT_ATOMS: atom_id res chain seq x y z
N MET A 1 -25.38 18.72 -22.16
CA MET A 1 -24.46 19.69 -21.54
C MET A 1 -23.08 19.18 -21.88
N GLN A 2 -22.45 19.62 -22.99
CA GLN A 2 -21.59 20.82 -23.07
C GLN A 2 -20.53 20.80 -21.96
N ASP A 3 -19.23 20.92 -22.19
CA ASP A 3 -18.45 21.32 -23.37
C ASP A 3 -16.96 21.07 -23.05
N ASN A 4 -16.08 21.29 -24.03
CA ASN A 4 -14.61 21.37 -23.95
C ASN A 4 -13.76 20.11 -24.22
N ARG A 5 -13.68 19.75 -25.51
CA ARG A 5 -12.37 19.57 -26.17
C ARG A 5 -12.33 20.38 -27.46
N HIS A 6 -11.88 21.63 -27.36
CA HIS A 6 -11.49 22.47 -28.49
C HIS A 6 -9.97 22.44 -28.64
N SER A 7 -9.49 21.80 -29.70
CA SER A 7 -8.40 22.28 -30.58
C SER A 7 -7.80 21.10 -31.32
N GLN A 8 -8.51 20.58 -32.32
CA GLN A 8 -8.02 20.15 -33.64
C GLN A 8 -9.28 19.80 -34.46
N ALA A 9 -9.32 20.22 -35.73
CA ALA A 9 -10.48 20.16 -36.65
C ALA A 9 -11.50 21.30 -36.50
N ILE A 10 -11.19 22.45 -37.11
CA ILE A 10 -12.09 23.29 -37.94
C ILE A 10 -11.16 24.22 -38.72
N ILE A 11 -11.04 23.96 -40.03
CA ILE A 11 -10.91 24.89 -41.18
C ILE A 11 -10.64 23.98 -42.39
N VAL A 12 -11.68 23.30 -42.87
CA VAL A 12 -11.70 22.62 -44.19
C VAL A 12 -12.98 22.99 -44.99
N LEU A 13 -13.78 23.98 -44.56
CA LEU A 13 -15.07 24.25 -45.21
C LEU A 13 -15.39 25.71 -45.55
N LEU A 14 -14.36 26.59 -45.62
CA LEU A 14 -14.49 27.92 -46.21
C LEU A 14 -13.26 28.28 -47.05
N ALA A 15 -13.10 27.63 -48.21
CA ALA A 15 -12.24 28.09 -49.30
C ALA A 15 -12.64 27.51 -50.67
N ALA A 16 -13.92 27.18 -50.88
CA ALA A 16 -14.40 26.60 -52.15
C ALA A 16 -14.90 27.63 -53.18
N VAL A 17 -14.66 28.93 -53.03
CA VAL A 17 -15.12 29.97 -54.01
C VAL A 17 -14.04 31.01 -54.37
N ALA A 18 -12.75 30.79 -54.11
CA ALA A 18 -11.71 31.74 -54.54
C ALA A 18 -10.34 31.12 -54.89
N LEU A 19 -10.34 29.89 -55.41
CA LEU A 19 -9.19 29.40 -56.18
C LEU A 19 -9.61 29.39 -57.65
N GLY A 20 -9.14 30.40 -58.38
CA GLY A 20 -9.23 30.42 -59.83
C GLY A 20 -8.69 29.12 -60.36
N HIS A 21 -9.57 28.34 -61.00
CA HIS A 21 -9.16 27.23 -61.83
C HIS A 21 -8.29 27.82 -62.95
N SER A 22 -6.96 27.76 -62.81
CA SER A 22 -6.11 27.83 -64.00
C SER A 22 -6.40 26.55 -64.75
N ALA A 23 -7.28 26.63 -65.74
CA ALA A 23 -7.45 25.56 -66.71
C ALA A 23 -6.05 25.16 -67.18
N SER A 24 -5.61 23.96 -66.85
CA SER A 24 -4.39 23.38 -67.41
C SER A 24 -4.61 23.33 -68.92
N GLN A 25 -3.99 24.26 -69.67
CA GLN A 25 -4.07 24.28 -71.12
C GLN A 25 -3.56 22.93 -71.64
N GLU A 26 -4.38 22.26 -72.44
CA GLU A 26 -4.01 20.98 -73.06
C GLU A 26 -2.74 21.18 -73.91
N ILE A 27 -1.80 20.26 -73.76
CA ILE A 27 -0.54 20.28 -74.53
C ILE A 27 -0.82 19.70 -75.92
N GLU A 28 -0.56 20.49 -76.95
CA GLU A 28 -0.70 20.10 -78.36
C GLU A 28 0.68 19.90 -79.01
N CYS A 29 0.86 18.81 -79.76
CA CYS A 29 2.07 18.58 -80.55
C CYS A 29 1.94 19.24 -81.93
N ARG A 30 2.83 20.19 -82.25
CA ARG A 30 2.89 20.85 -83.57
C ARG A 30 4.13 20.44 -84.35
N PRO A 31 4.02 20.31 -85.68
CA PRO A 31 5.15 19.92 -86.52
C PRO A 31 6.24 20.99 -86.50
N ARG A 32 7.51 20.55 -86.47
CA ARG A 32 8.68 21.43 -86.48
C ARG A 32 8.68 22.38 -87.69
N SER A 33 8.94 23.66 -87.45
CA SER A 33 9.20 24.63 -88.53
C SER A 33 10.56 24.40 -89.18
N SER A 34 10.63 24.42 -90.51
CA SER A 34 11.88 24.39 -91.27
C SER A 34 12.62 25.74 -91.32
N LYS A 35 12.04 26.78 -90.72
CA LYS A 35 12.57 28.15 -90.66
C LYS A 35 12.58 28.67 -89.21
N GLY A 36 13.61 29.39 -88.80
CA GLY A 36 13.72 29.98 -87.44
C GLY A 36 15.03 29.61 -86.74
N PHE A 37 15.21 30.12 -85.51
CA PHE A 37 16.42 29.92 -84.71
C PHE A 37 16.72 28.43 -84.47
N CYS A 38 15.70 27.62 -84.19
CA CYS A 38 15.84 26.20 -83.85
C CYS A 38 15.93 25.24 -85.05
N ALA A 39 15.87 25.76 -86.29
CA ALA A 39 15.89 24.93 -87.50
C ALA A 39 17.15 24.06 -87.61
N ASN A 40 18.30 24.54 -87.11
CA ASN A 40 19.59 23.86 -87.20
C ASN A 40 20.00 23.09 -85.93
N PHE A 41 19.35 23.36 -84.79
CA PHE A 41 19.70 22.78 -83.48
C PHE A 41 18.77 21.64 -83.03
N ALA A 42 17.59 21.48 -83.64
CA ALA A 42 16.63 20.43 -83.25
C ALA A 42 16.21 19.58 -84.46
N GLN A 43 17.17 19.14 -85.27
CA GLN A 43 16.90 18.44 -86.54
C GLN A 43 16.18 17.10 -86.36
N ASN A 44 16.40 16.43 -85.22
CA ASN A 44 15.86 15.10 -84.91
C ASN A 44 14.56 15.13 -84.09
N VAL A 45 13.95 16.31 -83.89
CA VAL A 45 12.72 16.49 -83.10
C VAL A 45 11.58 16.83 -84.06
N PRO A 46 10.70 15.87 -84.44
CA PRO A 46 9.69 16.09 -85.47
C PRO A 46 8.53 16.99 -85.01
N PHE A 47 8.21 16.97 -83.71
CA PHE A 47 7.13 17.73 -83.10
C PHE A 47 7.61 18.46 -81.85
N TYR A 48 7.16 19.69 -81.66
CA TYR A 48 7.36 20.45 -80.43
C TYR A 48 6.02 20.70 -79.75
N ALA A 49 6.05 20.87 -78.44
CA ALA A 49 4.87 21.02 -77.61
C ALA A 49 4.50 22.51 -77.47
N VAL A 50 3.22 22.82 -77.61
CA VAL A 50 2.64 24.12 -77.25
C VAL A 50 1.57 23.93 -76.16
N PRO A 51 1.49 24.82 -75.16
CA PRO A 51 2.42 25.93 -74.91
C PRO A 51 3.83 25.44 -74.46
N ASN A 52 4.88 26.21 -74.75
CA ASN A 52 6.25 25.93 -74.29
C ASN A 52 6.41 26.17 -72.77
N PHE A 53 7.60 25.92 -72.20
CA PHE A 53 7.84 26.09 -70.76
C PHE A 53 7.60 27.51 -70.22
N ARG A 54 7.52 28.52 -71.09
CA ARG A 54 7.19 29.91 -70.76
C ARG A 54 5.72 30.27 -71.00
N GLY A 55 4.88 29.32 -71.41
CA GLY A 55 3.46 29.55 -71.71
C GLY A 55 3.19 30.05 -73.13
N GLY A 56 4.22 30.21 -73.97
CA GLY A 56 4.07 30.69 -75.34
C GLY A 56 3.45 29.62 -76.26
N SER A 57 2.40 29.99 -77.00
CA SER A 57 1.72 29.14 -77.98
C SER A 57 1.80 29.67 -79.42
N VAL A 58 2.30 30.90 -79.59
CA VAL A 58 2.46 31.59 -80.88
C VAL A 58 3.95 31.59 -81.29
N MET A 59 4.28 30.93 -82.41
CA MET A 59 5.66 30.69 -82.82
C MET A 59 6.49 31.97 -83.05
N SER A 60 5.89 33.03 -83.59
CA SER A 60 6.59 34.30 -83.87
C SER A 60 7.04 35.02 -82.60
N GLU A 61 6.27 34.91 -81.53
CA GLU A 61 6.60 35.53 -80.22
C GLU A 61 7.74 34.77 -79.54
N ILE A 62 7.71 33.44 -79.61
CA ILE A 62 8.77 32.56 -79.07
C ILE A 62 10.11 32.81 -79.80
N GLU A 63 10.08 32.97 -81.12
CA GLU A 63 11.28 33.30 -81.93
C GLU A 63 11.85 34.69 -81.60
N GLN A 64 10.99 35.67 -81.31
CA GLN A 64 11.45 37.00 -80.89
C GLN A 64 12.21 36.93 -79.56
N GLU A 65 11.71 36.13 -78.63
CA GLU A 65 12.37 35.93 -77.34
C GLU A 65 13.70 35.16 -77.47
N LEU A 66 13.73 34.07 -78.24
CA LEU A 66 14.96 33.36 -78.59
C LEU A 66 15.99 34.27 -79.30
N GLY A 67 15.51 35.27 -80.04
CA GLY A 67 16.34 36.28 -80.70
C GLY A 67 17.31 37.00 -79.76
N SER A 68 16.95 37.16 -78.48
CA SER A 68 17.79 37.79 -77.46
C SER A 68 19.08 37.01 -77.15
N TYR A 69 19.10 35.70 -77.40
CA TYR A 69 20.24 34.81 -77.15
C TYR A 69 21.18 34.65 -78.36
N LYS A 70 20.86 35.23 -79.52
CA LYS A 70 21.65 35.09 -80.76
C LYS A 70 23.12 35.47 -80.60
N ASN A 71 23.40 36.56 -79.87
CA ASN A 71 24.77 37.01 -79.63
C ASN A 71 25.53 36.05 -78.72
N LEU A 72 24.86 35.45 -77.73
CA LEU A 72 25.47 34.48 -76.82
C LEU A 72 25.78 33.17 -77.56
N VAL A 73 24.88 32.69 -78.42
CA VAL A 73 25.17 31.53 -79.28
C VAL A 73 26.33 31.82 -80.25
N SER A 74 26.35 33.01 -80.83
CA SER A 74 27.44 33.42 -81.75
C SER A 74 28.80 33.57 -81.04
N SER A 75 28.83 33.72 -79.72
CA SER A 75 30.08 33.75 -78.94
C SER A 75 30.78 32.39 -78.87
N GLY A 76 30.07 31.29 -79.17
CA GLY A 76 30.62 29.94 -79.13
C GLY A 76 30.95 29.43 -77.72
N CYS A 77 30.39 30.04 -76.66
CA CYS A 77 30.69 29.67 -75.27
C CYS A 77 30.39 28.20 -74.93
N SER A 78 29.43 27.57 -75.61
CA SER A 78 29.18 26.13 -75.56
C SER A 78 28.58 25.67 -76.88
N ASN A 79 29.02 24.51 -77.37
CA ASN A 79 28.43 23.84 -78.54
C ASN A 79 26.99 23.34 -78.29
N ALA A 80 26.60 23.19 -77.02
CA ALA A 80 25.30 22.68 -76.59
C ALA A 80 24.28 23.79 -76.29
N LEU A 81 24.67 25.07 -76.27
CA LEU A 81 23.78 26.19 -75.90
C LEU A 81 22.55 26.31 -76.81
N GLY A 82 22.72 26.15 -78.13
CA GLY A 82 21.61 26.18 -79.08
C GLY A 82 20.62 25.03 -78.86
N HIS A 83 21.12 23.84 -78.57
CA HIS A 83 20.31 22.65 -78.27
C HIS A 83 19.53 22.81 -76.96
N PHE A 84 20.18 23.32 -75.91
CA PHE A 84 19.56 23.62 -74.62
C PHE A 84 18.42 24.65 -74.75
N LEU A 85 18.68 25.79 -75.40
CA LEU A 85 17.66 26.83 -75.61
C LEU A 85 16.48 26.29 -76.43
N CYS A 86 16.74 25.54 -77.49
CA CYS A 86 15.68 24.95 -78.30
C CYS A 86 14.87 23.89 -77.54
N SER A 87 15.49 23.09 -76.68
CA SER A 87 14.75 22.13 -75.85
C SER A 87 13.86 22.77 -74.78
N TYR A 88 14.12 24.03 -74.40
CA TYR A 88 13.29 24.77 -73.45
C TYR A 88 12.18 25.61 -74.14
N TYR A 89 12.53 26.33 -75.20
CA TYR A 89 11.57 27.20 -75.91
C TYR A 89 10.76 26.48 -76.99
N TYR A 90 11.31 25.40 -77.56
CA TYR A 90 10.67 24.47 -78.51
C TYR A 90 10.77 23.02 -78.03
N PRO A 91 10.16 22.72 -76.88
CA PRO A 91 10.38 21.44 -76.22
C PRO A 91 9.83 20.28 -77.04
N PRO A 92 10.56 19.15 -77.16
CA PRO A 92 10.08 17.97 -77.85
C PRO A 92 8.73 17.50 -77.33
N CYS A 93 7.84 17.15 -78.25
CA CYS A 93 6.52 16.62 -77.93
C CYS A 93 6.44 15.13 -78.23
N TYR A 94 6.02 14.35 -77.24
CA TYR A 94 5.79 12.92 -77.40
C TYR A 94 4.35 12.58 -77.00
N GLN A 95 3.73 11.69 -77.77
CA GLN A 95 2.44 11.10 -77.43
C GLN A 95 2.69 9.69 -76.92
N LEU A 96 2.34 9.44 -75.66
CA LEU A 96 2.51 8.14 -75.01
C LEU A 96 1.14 7.48 -74.84
N ASN A 97 1.03 6.23 -75.32
CA ASN A 97 -0.17 5.41 -75.15
C ASN A 97 -0.12 4.69 -73.81
N PHE A 98 -1.05 5.00 -72.91
CA PHE A 98 -1.27 4.28 -71.65
C PHE A 98 -2.61 3.54 -71.72
N GLY A 99 -2.62 2.38 -72.38
CA GLY A 99 -3.84 1.60 -72.59
C GLY A 99 -4.83 2.36 -73.48
N ASN A 100 -5.98 2.73 -72.91
CA ASN A 100 -7.05 3.47 -73.61
C ASN A 100 -6.90 5.00 -73.56
N THR A 101 -5.84 5.52 -72.93
CA THR A 101 -5.63 6.96 -72.74
C THR A 101 -4.35 7.43 -73.41
N LEU A 102 -4.46 8.41 -74.31
CA LEU A 102 -3.34 9.10 -74.96
C LEU A 102 -2.90 10.28 -74.11
N LYS A 103 -1.63 10.29 -73.66
CA LYS A 103 -1.07 11.42 -72.91
C LYS A 103 0.01 12.12 -73.72
N THR A 104 -0.17 13.42 -73.94
CA THR A 104 0.82 14.28 -74.60
C THR A 104 1.81 14.81 -73.56
N LEU A 105 3.11 14.60 -73.79
CA LEU A 105 4.20 14.99 -72.91
C LEU A 105 5.09 16.04 -73.59
N ARG A 106 5.44 17.08 -72.83
CA ARG A 106 6.45 18.08 -73.17
C ARG A 106 7.75 17.77 -72.43
N LEU A 107 8.83 17.47 -73.16
CA LEU A 107 10.10 17.04 -72.57
C LEU A 107 11.01 18.25 -72.23
N PRO A 108 11.42 18.46 -70.96
CA PRO A 108 12.35 19.52 -70.56
C PRO A 108 13.81 19.16 -70.89
N PRO A 109 14.76 20.11 -70.96
CA PRO A 109 16.19 19.79 -70.91
C PRO A 109 16.55 19.06 -69.62
N CYS A 110 17.59 18.22 -69.65
CA CYS A 110 18.14 17.61 -68.44
C CYS A 110 18.95 18.63 -67.61
N GLN A 111 18.97 18.44 -66.28
CA GLN A 111 19.72 19.28 -65.33
C GLN A 111 21.22 19.33 -65.67
N GLU A 112 21.80 18.21 -66.07
CA GLU A 112 23.22 18.06 -66.41
C GLU A 112 23.56 18.86 -67.68
N LEU A 113 22.68 18.85 -68.69
CA LEU A 113 22.83 19.67 -69.89
C LEU A 113 22.80 21.16 -69.52
N CYS A 114 21.92 21.56 -68.58
CA CYS A 114 21.88 22.93 -68.09
C CYS A 114 23.18 23.32 -67.38
N HIS A 115 23.66 22.51 -66.43
CA HIS A 115 24.90 22.80 -65.70
C HIS A 115 26.11 22.86 -66.64
N TYR A 116 26.18 21.98 -67.64
CA TYR A 116 27.22 21.99 -68.66
C TYR A 116 27.24 23.31 -69.45
N VAL A 117 26.09 23.75 -69.96
CA VAL A 117 26.00 25.01 -70.70
C VAL A 117 26.25 26.21 -69.80
N ARG A 118 25.68 26.21 -68.59
CA ARG A 118 25.82 27.29 -67.61
C ARG A 118 27.28 27.48 -67.22
N SER A 119 28.01 26.42 -66.86
CA SER A 119 29.42 26.51 -66.46
C SER A 119 30.31 27.16 -67.53
N SER A 120 29.97 26.96 -68.81
CA SER A 120 30.75 27.48 -69.94
C SER A 120 30.31 28.88 -70.39
N CYS A 121 29.01 29.19 -70.30
CA CYS A 121 28.43 30.44 -70.81
C CYS A 121 28.16 31.50 -69.74
N GLU A 122 27.94 31.15 -68.48
CA GLU A 122 27.76 32.09 -67.37
C GLU A 122 28.97 33.01 -67.18
N PRO A 123 30.24 32.55 -67.25
CA PRO A 123 31.40 33.44 -67.21
C PRO A 123 31.44 34.43 -68.38
N VAL A 124 30.96 34.03 -69.56
CA VAL A 124 30.88 34.90 -70.74
C VAL A 124 29.79 35.96 -70.57
N MET A 125 28.63 35.60 -69.99
CA MET A 125 27.56 36.54 -69.65
C MET A 125 28.00 37.54 -68.56
N ALA A 126 28.74 37.08 -67.55
CA ALA A 126 29.23 37.91 -66.46
C ALA A 126 30.13 39.05 -66.96
N ARG A 127 30.92 38.83 -68.02
CA ARG A 127 31.75 39.88 -68.67
C ARG A 127 30.92 41.05 -69.22
N TYR A 128 29.65 40.82 -69.55
CA TYR A 128 28.71 41.84 -70.01
C TYR A 128 27.72 42.28 -68.91
N ARG A 129 28.06 42.04 -67.63
CA ARG A 129 27.23 42.34 -66.45
C ARG A 129 25.83 41.70 -66.51
N ARG A 130 25.73 40.52 -67.11
CA ARG A 130 24.50 39.72 -67.16
C ARG A 130 24.70 38.46 -66.31
N SER A 131 23.74 38.14 -65.46
CA SER A 131 23.69 36.87 -64.74
C SER A 131 22.95 35.81 -65.56
N TRP A 132 23.15 34.54 -65.21
CA TRP A 132 22.37 33.45 -65.78
C TRP A 132 20.86 33.68 -65.51
N PRO A 133 19.97 33.54 -66.51
CA PRO A 133 18.56 33.88 -66.34
C PRO A 133 17.85 32.96 -65.35
N ALA A 134 17.05 33.52 -64.45
CA ALA A 134 16.35 32.76 -63.40
C ALA A 134 15.41 31.69 -63.96
N HIS A 135 14.74 31.95 -65.08
CA HIS A 135 13.88 30.97 -65.75
C HIS A 135 14.64 29.84 -66.45
N LEU A 136 15.98 29.88 -66.48
CA LEU A 136 16.84 28.80 -66.94
C LEU A 136 17.70 28.24 -65.78
N ASP A 137 17.28 28.45 -64.52
CA ASP A 137 17.97 27.85 -63.38
C ASP A 137 17.98 26.32 -63.51
N CYS A 138 19.12 25.69 -63.24
CA CYS A 138 19.31 24.28 -63.53
C CYS A 138 18.59 23.37 -62.54
N SER A 139 18.31 23.87 -61.33
CA SER A 139 17.57 23.15 -60.28
C SER A 139 16.13 22.78 -60.68
N GLN A 140 15.54 23.49 -61.65
CA GLN A 140 14.16 23.25 -62.09
C GLN A 140 14.03 22.09 -63.08
N PHE A 141 15.15 21.58 -63.58
CA PHE A 141 15.17 20.53 -64.58
C PHE A 141 15.43 19.17 -63.92
N PRO A 142 14.81 18.08 -64.41
CA PRO A 142 15.06 16.75 -63.89
C PRO A 142 16.47 16.24 -64.23
N SER A 143 17.06 15.47 -63.32
CA SER A 143 18.31 14.72 -63.58
C SER A 143 18.05 13.49 -64.46
N VAL A 144 19.04 13.14 -65.28
CA VAL A 144 19.03 11.88 -66.05
C VAL A 144 18.95 10.66 -65.13
N CYS A 145 19.62 10.67 -63.95
CA CYS A 145 19.65 9.52 -63.03
C CYS A 145 18.27 9.26 -62.37
N GLU A 146 17.37 10.26 -62.28
CA GLU A 146 16.09 10.12 -61.55
C GLU A 146 14.90 9.63 -62.40
N THR A 147 14.76 10.13 -63.63
CA THR A 147 13.50 9.94 -64.40
C THR A 147 13.68 9.42 -65.82
N ASN A 148 14.89 9.52 -66.39
CA ASN A 148 15.18 9.29 -67.82
C ASN A 148 14.25 10.05 -68.81
N LEU A 149 13.40 10.97 -68.33
CA LEU A 149 12.35 11.68 -69.07
C LEU A 149 12.74 13.15 -69.25
N CYS A 150 13.92 13.38 -69.82
CA CYS A 150 14.43 14.71 -70.15
C CYS A 150 15.23 14.68 -71.46
N PHE A 151 15.46 15.84 -72.06
CA PHE A 151 16.19 16.00 -73.30
C PHE A 151 17.69 16.15 -73.02
N PRO A 152 18.53 15.15 -73.37
CA PRO A 152 19.96 15.16 -73.05
C PRO A 152 20.75 16.02 -74.04
N SER A 153 22.05 16.20 -73.77
CA SER A 153 22.98 16.72 -74.78
C SER A 153 22.94 15.80 -76.02
N SER A 154 22.89 16.40 -77.20
CA SER A 154 22.47 15.76 -78.45
C SER A 154 23.42 14.64 -78.92
N ASN A 155 23.06 13.37 -78.64
CA ASN A 155 23.16 12.23 -79.60
C ASN A 155 22.42 10.93 -79.18
N SER A 156 21.49 10.97 -78.23
CA SER A 156 20.75 9.76 -77.78
C SER A 156 19.53 9.36 -78.63
N LEU A 157 19.29 9.99 -79.79
CA LEU A 157 18.12 9.69 -80.65
C LEU A 157 18.32 8.52 -81.63
N GLN A 158 19.16 7.54 -81.29
CA GLN A 158 19.24 6.25 -82.00
C GLN A 158 19.01 4.99 -81.14
N LYS A 159 18.62 5.11 -79.86
CA LYS A 159 18.30 3.93 -79.02
C LYS A 159 16.87 3.82 -78.50
N HIS A 160 15.94 4.67 -78.94
CA HIS A 160 14.51 4.36 -78.84
C HIS A 160 13.98 3.78 -80.15
N GLN A 161 14.33 2.51 -80.42
CA GLN A 161 13.52 1.65 -81.27
C GLN A 161 13.05 0.44 -80.47
N SER A 162 11.84 0.57 -79.93
CA SER A 162 10.85 -0.51 -79.95
C SER A 162 9.44 0.08 -79.97
N MET A 163 9.08 0.74 -81.07
CA MET A 163 7.73 0.62 -81.61
C MET A 163 7.89 0.48 -83.13
N GLN A 164 7.50 -0.69 -83.63
CA GLN A 164 7.80 -1.18 -84.98
C GLN A 164 7.11 -0.33 -86.07
N PRO A 165 7.75 -0.13 -87.23
CA PRO A 165 7.07 0.06 -88.50
C PRO A 165 6.84 -1.30 -89.20
N LEU A 166 5.67 -1.46 -89.81
CA LEU A 166 5.39 -2.56 -90.74
C LEU A 166 6.42 -2.60 -91.89
N SER A 167 6.83 -3.82 -92.22
CA SER A 167 7.83 -4.28 -93.18
C SER A 167 7.64 -3.84 -94.64
N VAL A 168 8.74 -3.60 -95.37
CA VAL A 168 9.09 -4.23 -96.68
C VAL A 168 10.63 -4.11 -96.92
N PRO A 169 11.33 -5.05 -97.58
CA PRO A 169 12.80 -5.12 -97.60
C PRO A 169 13.44 -4.49 -98.85
N GLY A 170 14.64 -3.92 -98.68
CA GLY A 170 15.47 -3.44 -99.78
C GLY A 170 16.92 -3.19 -99.35
N THR A 171 17.83 -3.99 -99.87
CA THR A 171 19.28 -4.00 -99.66
C THR A 171 19.95 -2.73 -100.21
N PHE A 172 20.92 -2.14 -99.49
CA PHE A 172 21.86 -1.17 -100.06
C PHE A 172 23.32 -1.50 -99.70
N VAL A 173 24.16 -1.51 -100.75
CA VAL A 173 25.61 -1.72 -100.71
C VAL A 173 26.30 -0.35 -100.67
N PHE A 174 27.30 -0.17 -99.79
CA PHE A 174 28.15 1.02 -99.79
C PHE A 174 29.47 0.78 -100.54
N ARG A 175 29.81 1.68 -101.47
CA ARG A 175 31.15 1.79 -102.08
C ARG A 175 32.04 2.71 -101.24
N TYR A 176 33.29 2.28 -101.03
CA TYR A 176 34.34 3.00 -100.33
C TYR A 176 35.05 4.02 -101.24
N GLN A 177 35.27 5.24 -100.75
CA GLN A 177 36.21 6.22 -101.31
C GLN A 177 37.23 6.59 -100.22
N LYS A 178 38.51 6.40 -100.53
CA LYS A 178 39.66 6.44 -99.61
C LYS A 178 40.10 7.90 -99.40
N GLY A 179 40.27 8.35 -98.15
CA GLY A 179 41.06 9.57 -97.87
C GLY A 179 40.62 10.56 -96.78
N ARG A 180 39.78 10.22 -95.80
CA ARG A 180 39.58 11.08 -94.61
C ARG A 180 39.69 10.27 -93.32
N SER A 181 40.57 10.68 -92.43
CA SER A 181 40.63 10.20 -91.05
C SER A 181 39.38 10.68 -90.33
N PHE A 182 38.51 9.75 -89.95
CA PHE A 182 37.39 10.03 -89.06
C PHE A 182 37.91 9.96 -87.61
N ARG A 183 37.92 11.09 -86.91
CA ARG A 183 37.86 11.08 -85.44
C ARG A 183 36.40 10.86 -85.07
N ILE A 184 36.11 9.72 -84.46
CA ILE A 184 34.85 9.52 -83.75
C ILE A 184 35.04 10.22 -82.39
N ASN A 185 34.44 11.38 -82.21
CA ASN A 185 34.23 11.93 -80.87
C ASN A 185 33.05 11.16 -80.27
N ASP A 186 33.36 10.12 -79.49
CA ASP A 186 32.39 9.42 -78.65
C ASP A 186 32.21 10.27 -77.38
N GLU A 187 31.23 11.17 -77.38
CA GLU A 187 30.91 12.08 -76.27
C GLU A 187 29.80 11.52 -75.36
N ASN A 188 29.70 10.20 -75.24
CA ASN A 188 28.81 9.57 -74.26
C ASN A 188 29.40 9.74 -72.85
N MET A 189 28.65 10.36 -71.93
CA MET A 189 29.00 10.34 -70.51
C MET A 189 28.79 8.93 -69.97
N VAL A 190 29.79 8.40 -69.25
CA VAL A 190 29.69 7.13 -68.51
C VAL A 190 29.28 7.49 -67.10
N SER A 191 28.17 6.95 -66.60
CA SER A 191 27.77 7.16 -65.22
C SER A 191 28.30 6.05 -64.33
N ILE A 192 28.80 6.42 -63.16
CA ILE A 192 29.19 5.49 -62.10
C ILE A 192 28.24 5.61 -60.90
N SER A 193 27.86 4.47 -60.33
CA SER A 193 27.02 4.38 -59.13
C SER A 193 27.60 3.41 -58.08
N VAL A 194 27.29 3.68 -56.81
CA VAL A 194 27.61 2.80 -55.67
C VAL A 194 26.37 1.99 -55.33
N GLY A 195 26.41 0.71 -55.67
CA GLY A 195 25.28 -0.20 -55.47
C GLY A 195 24.12 0.08 -56.43
N GLY A 196 23.28 -0.94 -56.61
CA GLY A 196 21.95 -0.78 -57.24
C GLY A 196 20.84 -0.55 -56.21
N ARG A 197 21.21 -0.20 -54.96
CA ARG A 197 20.33 -0.12 -53.78
C ARG A 197 20.78 1.00 -52.86
N SER A 198 19.85 1.60 -52.13
CA SER A 198 20.12 2.68 -51.17
C SER A 198 20.62 2.19 -49.82
N SER A 199 20.35 0.92 -49.46
CA SER A 199 20.84 0.33 -48.20
C SER A 199 21.25 -1.14 -48.34
N ALA A 200 22.15 -1.58 -47.46
CA ALA A 200 22.58 -2.96 -47.29
C ALA A 200 22.66 -3.29 -45.81
N THR A 201 22.34 -4.53 -45.43
CA THR A 201 22.56 -5.03 -44.07
C THR A 201 23.61 -6.12 -44.12
N VAL A 202 24.52 -6.12 -43.15
CA VAL A 202 25.56 -7.13 -42.96
C VAL A 202 25.59 -7.51 -41.48
N SER A 203 25.84 -8.78 -41.18
CA SER A 203 26.08 -9.18 -39.80
C SER A 203 27.46 -8.70 -39.36
N GLU A 204 27.58 -8.42 -38.07
CA GLU A 204 28.85 -8.12 -37.43
C GLU A 204 29.90 -9.22 -37.70
N GLY A 205 31.18 -8.85 -37.73
CA GLY A 205 32.28 -9.73 -38.14
C GLY A 205 32.31 -10.18 -39.61
N GLN A 206 31.33 -9.82 -40.45
CA GLN A 206 31.29 -10.14 -41.89
C GLN A 206 31.61 -8.93 -42.77
N ALA A 207 32.49 -9.11 -43.77
CA ALA A 207 32.79 -8.05 -44.72
C ALA A 207 31.61 -7.76 -45.67
N ILE A 208 31.21 -6.49 -45.79
CA ILE A 208 30.19 -6.05 -46.75
C ILE A 208 30.78 -5.96 -48.17
N ALA A 209 30.12 -6.62 -49.13
CA ALA A 209 30.42 -6.53 -50.55
C ALA A 209 29.71 -5.32 -51.20
N VAL A 210 30.50 -4.31 -51.56
CA VAL A 210 30.04 -3.06 -52.18
C VAL A 210 30.28 -3.13 -53.68
N ASN A 211 29.20 -3.32 -54.44
CA ASN A 211 29.27 -3.36 -55.90
C ASN A 211 29.27 -1.95 -56.48
N ILE A 212 30.30 -1.60 -57.24
CA ILE A 212 30.40 -0.35 -57.99
C ILE A 212 30.16 -0.67 -59.46
N ALA A 213 29.28 0.08 -60.11
CA ALA A 213 28.88 -0.18 -61.50
C ALA A 213 29.07 1.04 -62.39
N LEU A 214 29.54 0.79 -63.61
CA LEU A 214 29.46 1.70 -64.74
C LEU A 214 28.24 1.32 -65.58
N ASP A 215 27.50 2.30 -66.10
CA ASP A 215 26.37 2.06 -67.01
C ASP A 215 26.81 1.39 -68.33
N ARG A 216 28.08 1.57 -68.70
CA ARG A 216 28.72 0.96 -69.87
C ARG A 216 30.23 0.85 -69.66
N PRO A 217 30.94 -0.03 -70.40
CA PRO A 217 32.39 -0.15 -70.26
C PRO A 217 33.09 1.17 -70.61
N ALA A 218 34.10 1.55 -69.83
CA ALA A 218 35.02 2.62 -70.23
C ALA A 218 35.69 2.25 -71.57
N GLN A 219 35.92 3.25 -72.43
CA GLN A 219 36.42 3.05 -73.80
C GLN A 219 37.73 2.24 -73.84
N TYR A 220 37.95 1.49 -74.93
CA TYR A 220 39.03 0.51 -75.09
C TYR A 220 40.41 1.04 -74.64
N GLY A 221 40.98 0.41 -73.61
CA GLY A 221 42.37 0.59 -73.18
C GLY A 221 42.61 1.51 -71.97
N THR A 222 41.56 1.99 -71.29
CA THR A 222 41.70 2.81 -70.07
C THR A 222 41.24 2.09 -68.81
N THR A 223 42.03 2.22 -67.74
CA THR A 223 41.65 1.83 -66.39
C THR A 223 41.02 3.03 -65.67
N VAL A 224 39.86 2.83 -65.07
CA VAL A 224 39.21 3.85 -64.21
C VAL A 224 39.54 3.53 -62.75
N TYR A 225 40.09 4.50 -62.02
CA TYR A 225 40.32 4.40 -60.58
C TYR A 225 39.24 5.15 -59.83
N VAL A 226 38.69 4.53 -58.80
CA VAL A 226 37.61 5.07 -57.99
C VAL A 226 38.01 4.96 -56.53
N THR A 227 37.87 6.06 -55.80
CA THR A 227 38.07 6.09 -54.34
C THR A 227 36.71 6.20 -53.68
N LEU A 228 36.48 5.33 -52.70
CA LEU A 228 35.30 5.33 -51.85
C LEU A 228 35.71 5.81 -50.45
N ASP A 229 34.96 6.76 -49.91
CA ASP A 229 35.09 7.18 -48.52
C ASP A 229 33.91 6.65 -47.72
N THR A 230 34.18 6.28 -46.46
CA THR A 230 33.17 5.93 -45.47
C THR A 230 32.92 7.14 -44.57
N VAL A 231 31.65 7.40 -44.30
CA VAL A 231 31.20 8.45 -43.38
C VAL A 231 30.51 7.76 -42.22
N GLU A 232 31.03 7.96 -41.01
CA GLU A 232 30.45 7.47 -39.77
C GLU A 232 29.02 8.02 -39.59
N GLN A 233 28.13 7.17 -39.06
CA GLN A 233 26.82 7.62 -38.54
C GLN A 233 26.65 7.15 -37.09
N SER A 234 25.84 6.11 -36.84
CA SER A 234 25.85 5.42 -35.55
C SER A 234 27.13 4.59 -35.41
N ALA A 235 27.48 3.82 -36.46
CA ALA A 235 28.71 3.05 -36.49
C ALA A 235 29.95 3.95 -36.65
N ARG A 236 30.97 3.64 -35.85
CA ARG A 236 32.27 4.28 -35.69
C ARG A 236 33.40 3.31 -36.02
N SER A 237 34.62 3.70 -35.68
CA SER A 237 35.82 2.89 -35.91
C SER A 237 35.91 1.62 -35.05
N ALA A 238 35.00 1.43 -34.10
CA ALA A 238 34.90 0.21 -33.29
C ALA A 238 34.18 -0.91 -34.06
N ASP A 239 33.23 -0.57 -34.93
CA ASP A 239 32.28 -1.53 -35.53
C ASP A 239 32.65 -1.87 -36.98
N TYR A 240 33.44 -1.00 -37.63
CA TYR A 240 33.99 -1.26 -38.95
C TYR A 240 35.32 -0.55 -39.17
N GLN A 241 36.09 -1.00 -40.17
CA GLN A 241 37.33 -0.33 -40.55
C GLN A 241 37.03 0.88 -41.45
N PRO A 242 37.32 2.14 -41.05
CA PRO A 242 37.07 3.29 -41.90
C PRO A 242 38.02 3.33 -43.12
N GLY A 243 37.52 3.85 -44.24
CA GLY A 243 38.25 4.03 -45.49
C GLY A 243 39.28 5.18 -45.46
N PRO A 244 39.89 5.52 -46.61
CA PRO A 244 39.38 5.31 -47.96
C PRO A 244 39.67 3.91 -48.54
N TYR A 245 38.77 3.45 -49.41
CA TYR A 245 38.91 2.22 -50.19
C TYR A 245 39.09 2.55 -51.67
N THR A 246 39.85 1.74 -52.41
CA THR A 246 40.08 1.96 -53.84
C THR A 246 39.58 0.79 -54.68
N ALA A 247 39.01 1.13 -55.85
CA ALA A 247 38.55 0.16 -56.83
C ALA A 247 39.08 0.54 -58.22
N SER A 248 39.30 -0.47 -59.06
CA SER A 248 39.71 -0.28 -60.44
C SER A 248 38.77 -1.02 -61.40
N PHE A 249 38.43 -0.35 -62.50
CA PHE A 249 37.78 -0.98 -63.65
C PHE A 249 38.82 -1.15 -64.74
N TYR A 250 39.17 -2.40 -65.06
CA TYR A 250 40.01 -2.72 -66.22
C TYR A 250 39.22 -2.54 -67.52
N PRO A 251 39.91 -2.36 -68.67
CA PRO A 251 39.25 -2.22 -69.96
C PRO A 251 38.19 -3.30 -70.22
N GLY A 252 36.96 -2.88 -70.51
CA GLY A 252 35.83 -3.78 -70.76
C GLY A 252 35.02 -4.18 -69.51
N GLN A 253 35.47 -3.87 -68.30
CA GLN A 253 34.71 -4.13 -67.07
C GLN A 253 33.67 -3.04 -66.80
N THR A 254 32.49 -3.46 -66.36
CA THR A 254 31.39 -2.56 -65.95
C THR A 254 31.05 -2.68 -64.48
N THR A 255 31.58 -3.68 -63.78
CA THR A 255 31.31 -3.91 -62.36
C THR A 255 32.59 -4.30 -61.65
N THR A 256 32.77 -3.79 -60.45
CA THR A 256 33.82 -4.20 -59.52
C THR A 256 33.25 -4.22 -58.11
N THR A 257 33.85 -5.00 -57.22
CA THR A 257 33.38 -5.17 -55.85
C THR A 257 34.48 -4.80 -54.87
N VAL A 258 34.14 -3.97 -53.89
CA VAL A 258 35.02 -3.62 -52.77
C VAL A 258 34.47 -4.31 -51.52
N PHE A 259 35.35 -4.88 -50.70
CA PHE A 259 34.99 -5.47 -49.41
C PHE A 259 35.41 -4.53 -48.30
N ILE A 260 34.45 -4.15 -47.44
CA ILE A 260 34.71 -3.36 -46.24
C ILE A 260 34.49 -4.28 -45.04
N PRO A 261 35.51 -4.55 -44.21
CA PRO A 261 35.36 -5.40 -43.04
C PRO A 261 34.59 -4.68 -41.93
N THR A 262 33.62 -5.37 -41.32
CA THR A 262 33.10 -5.04 -40.00
C THR A 262 33.94 -5.75 -38.93
N ILE A 263 33.95 -5.20 -37.72
CA ILE A 263 34.59 -5.77 -36.54
C ILE A 263 33.52 -6.59 -35.81
N ASN A 264 33.91 -7.57 -34.99
CA ASN A 264 33.02 -8.34 -34.11
C ASN A 264 33.48 -8.19 -32.67
N ASP A 265 32.56 -8.01 -31.74
CA ASP A 265 32.83 -8.21 -30.32
C ASP A 265 31.86 -9.23 -29.67
N GLU A 266 31.66 -9.13 -28.35
CA GLU A 266 30.78 -9.98 -27.54
C GLU A 266 29.73 -9.13 -26.78
N ILE A 267 29.47 -7.91 -27.24
CA ILE A 267 28.60 -6.92 -26.59
C ILE A 267 27.29 -6.85 -27.36
N ALA A 268 26.16 -6.98 -26.66
CA ALA A 268 24.86 -6.80 -27.31
C ALA A 268 24.59 -5.32 -27.63
N GLU A 269 24.45 -4.99 -28.92
CA GLU A 269 24.35 -3.61 -29.43
C GLU A 269 23.05 -3.37 -30.21
N ASN A 270 22.76 -2.12 -30.58
CA ASN A 270 21.70 -1.85 -31.55
C ASN A 270 22.26 -2.00 -32.96
N SER A 271 21.39 -2.18 -33.97
CA SER A 271 21.88 -2.13 -35.35
C SER A 271 22.40 -0.73 -35.66
N GLU A 272 23.66 -0.67 -36.06
CA GLU A 272 24.37 0.57 -36.33
C GLU A 272 24.54 0.80 -37.83
N ALA A 273 24.90 2.01 -38.25
CA ALA A 273 25.03 2.33 -39.66
C ALA A 273 26.20 3.25 -39.97
N PHE A 274 26.77 3.07 -41.16
CA PHE A 274 27.70 4.01 -41.79
C PHE A 274 27.33 4.19 -43.27
N GLN A 275 27.85 5.24 -43.90
CA GLN A 275 27.55 5.58 -45.28
C GLN A 275 28.79 5.48 -46.16
N ILE A 276 28.61 5.05 -47.40
CA ILE A 276 29.67 4.94 -48.41
C ILE A 276 29.34 5.88 -49.56
N SER A 277 30.33 6.65 -50.00
CA SER A 277 30.20 7.56 -51.14
C SER A 277 31.45 7.54 -52.02
N ILE A 278 31.30 7.90 -53.30
CA ILE A 278 32.44 8.09 -54.20
C ILE A 278 33.08 9.45 -53.91
N SER A 279 34.32 9.44 -53.43
CA SER A 279 35.04 10.67 -53.09
C SER A 279 35.85 11.22 -54.26
N SER A 280 36.38 10.34 -55.11
CA SER A 280 37.08 10.75 -56.32
C SER A 280 37.05 9.69 -57.42
N ILE A 281 37.09 10.16 -58.66
CA ILE A 281 37.21 9.34 -59.87
C ILE A 281 38.41 9.86 -60.64
N ASN A 282 39.39 9.00 -60.91
CA ASN A 282 40.57 9.33 -61.70
C ASN A 282 40.61 8.46 -62.95
N SER A 283 40.54 9.11 -64.11
CA SER A 283 40.60 8.48 -65.43
C SER A 283 41.28 9.42 -66.41
N THR A 284 41.97 8.85 -67.40
CA THR A 284 42.49 9.60 -68.57
C THR A 284 41.38 10.03 -69.54
N HIS A 285 40.14 9.58 -69.30
CA HIS A 285 38.93 10.00 -70.02
C HIS A 285 38.15 11.06 -69.24
N SER A 286 37.71 12.13 -69.91
CA SER A 286 37.13 13.34 -69.29
C SER A 286 35.62 13.32 -69.02
N ASN A 287 34.91 12.19 -69.20
CA ASN A 287 33.44 12.17 -69.25
C ASN A 287 32.78 11.12 -68.32
N ILE A 288 33.42 10.76 -67.19
CA ILE A 288 32.78 9.89 -66.17
C ILE A 288 32.11 10.78 -65.12
N VAL A 289 30.82 10.57 -64.87
CA VAL A 289 30.03 11.34 -63.89
C VAL A 289 29.58 10.40 -62.78
N SER A 290 29.80 10.79 -61.52
CA SER A 290 29.18 10.13 -60.37
C SER A 290 27.72 10.56 -60.27
N CYS A 291 26.76 9.63 -60.28
CA CYS A 291 25.46 9.93 -59.68
C CYS A 291 25.71 10.08 -58.15
N SER A 292 24.95 10.91 -57.43
CA SER A 292 25.13 11.20 -56.00
C SER A 292 24.71 10.03 -55.08
N ASP A 293 24.90 8.80 -55.56
CA ASP A 293 24.42 7.60 -54.91
C ASP A 293 25.33 7.31 -53.72
N THR A 294 24.70 7.29 -52.55
CA THR A 294 25.32 6.84 -51.32
C THR A 294 24.71 5.51 -50.94
N LEU A 295 25.52 4.63 -50.38
CA LEU A 295 25.06 3.36 -49.85
C LEU A 295 25.13 3.43 -48.33
N THR A 296 23.99 3.33 -47.66
CA THR A 296 23.95 3.13 -46.20
C THR A 296 24.15 1.65 -45.90
N VAL A 297 25.18 1.32 -45.14
CA VAL A 297 25.40 -0.03 -44.62
C VAL A 297 24.93 -0.05 -43.18
N VAL A 298 24.04 -0.99 -42.87
CA VAL A 298 23.56 -1.29 -41.52
C VAL A 298 24.31 -2.54 -41.04
N ILE A 299 25.02 -2.42 -39.93
CA ILE A 299 25.66 -3.52 -39.22
C ILE A 299 24.62 -4.06 -38.25
N ALA A 300 24.23 -5.31 -38.45
CA ALA A 300 23.39 -6.04 -37.51
C ALA A 300 24.32 -6.86 -36.60
N ASP A 301 24.31 -6.55 -35.32
CA ASP A 301 24.88 -7.36 -34.24
C ASP A 301 24.60 -8.87 -34.48
N ASP A 302 25.62 -9.70 -34.27
CA ASP A 302 25.70 -11.10 -34.68
C ASP A 302 24.98 -12.11 -33.76
N HIS A 303 24.06 -11.61 -32.92
CA HIS A 303 23.17 -12.33 -31.98
C HIS A 303 23.75 -12.51 -30.58
N ASP A 304 24.44 -11.49 -30.08
CA ASP A 304 24.76 -11.45 -28.67
C ASP A 304 23.49 -11.28 -27.82
N VAL A 305 23.45 -12.05 -26.73
CA VAL A 305 22.32 -12.06 -25.80
C VAL A 305 22.78 -11.65 -24.41
N VAL A 306 22.02 -10.76 -23.80
CA VAL A 306 22.24 -10.35 -22.42
C VAL A 306 21.44 -11.27 -21.50
N THR A 307 22.11 -11.94 -20.55
CA THR A 307 21.42 -12.74 -19.54
C THR A 307 21.21 -11.93 -18.26
N CYS A 308 19.95 -11.77 -17.83
CA CYS A 308 19.58 -11.00 -16.64
C CYS A 308 18.74 -11.80 -15.65
N GLY A 309 18.91 -11.52 -14.35
CA GLY A 309 18.17 -12.15 -13.26
C GLY A 309 18.23 -11.34 -11.96
N PHE A 310 17.62 -11.85 -10.90
CA PHE A 310 17.80 -11.28 -9.56
C PHE A 310 19.20 -11.61 -9.02
N SER A 311 19.77 -10.69 -8.23
CA SER A 311 21.08 -10.91 -7.60
C SER A 311 21.07 -12.01 -6.53
N ASP A 312 19.91 -12.23 -5.93
CA ASP A 312 19.66 -13.23 -4.89
C ASP A 312 18.28 -13.87 -5.10
N THR A 313 18.06 -14.99 -4.43
CA THR A 313 16.78 -15.72 -4.40
C THR A 313 15.89 -15.29 -3.24
N ILE A 314 16.44 -14.65 -2.21
CA ILE A 314 15.69 -14.17 -1.04
C ILE A 314 16.08 -12.72 -0.76
N PHE A 315 15.08 -11.87 -0.53
CA PHE A 315 15.24 -10.49 -0.08
C PHE A 315 14.44 -10.27 1.20
N GLU A 316 15.00 -9.50 2.12
CA GLU A 316 14.30 -9.08 3.33
C GLU A 316 13.84 -7.63 3.17
N SER A 317 12.62 -7.35 3.61
CA SER A 317 12.03 -6.02 3.67
C SER A 317 11.47 -5.78 5.05
N ILE A 318 11.40 -4.52 5.45
CA ILE A 318 10.63 -4.09 6.61
C ILE A 318 9.33 -3.50 6.09
N GLU A 319 8.24 -3.81 6.78
CA GLU A 319 6.92 -3.23 6.53
C GLU A 319 6.98 -1.68 6.50
N GLY A 320 6.16 -1.06 5.64
CA GLY A 320 6.12 0.39 5.43
C GLY A 320 7.30 1.00 4.66
N GLN A 321 8.24 0.19 4.18
CA GLN A 321 9.37 0.62 3.35
C GLN A 321 9.21 0.20 1.88
N HIS A 322 10.23 0.47 1.07
CA HIS A 322 10.35 -0.14 -0.25
C HIS A 322 11.28 -1.35 -0.16
N SER A 323 10.79 -2.52 -0.56
CA SER A 323 11.63 -3.68 -0.80
C SER A 323 12.49 -3.42 -2.05
N LEU A 324 13.82 -3.46 -1.88
CA LEU A 324 14.79 -3.12 -2.92
C LEU A 324 15.42 -4.40 -3.49
N LEU A 325 14.86 -4.88 -4.60
CA LEU A 325 15.36 -6.07 -5.29
C LEU A 325 16.42 -5.63 -6.30
N THR A 326 17.62 -6.16 -6.18
CA THR A 326 18.69 -5.89 -7.16
C THR A 326 18.59 -6.90 -8.30
N LEU A 327 18.53 -6.40 -9.53
CA LEU A 327 18.63 -7.19 -10.75
C LEU A 327 20.02 -6.98 -11.34
N ILE A 328 20.62 -8.08 -11.83
CA ILE A 328 21.95 -8.10 -12.42
C ILE A 328 21.89 -8.73 -13.81
N CYS A 329 22.71 -8.22 -14.72
CA CYS A 329 22.99 -8.86 -16.01
C CYS A 329 24.45 -9.32 -16.03
N THR A 330 24.70 -10.51 -16.58
CA THR A 330 26.04 -11.13 -16.56
C THR A 330 26.98 -10.56 -17.60
N ASP A 331 26.42 -10.10 -18.72
CA ASP A 331 27.16 -9.69 -19.91
C ASP A 331 27.11 -8.15 -20.06
N GLU A 332 28.15 -7.57 -20.65
CA GLU A 332 28.16 -6.15 -21.02
C GLU A 332 27.21 -5.92 -22.21
N HIS A 333 26.57 -4.76 -22.26
CA HIS A 333 25.59 -4.44 -23.31
C HIS A 333 25.54 -2.93 -23.57
N GLU A 334 25.33 -2.52 -24.82
CA GLU A 334 25.13 -1.11 -25.20
C GLU A 334 23.69 -0.80 -25.63
N ILE A 335 22.79 -1.77 -25.46
CA ILE A 335 21.36 -1.57 -25.62
C ILE A 335 20.69 -1.13 -24.31
N ASN A 336 19.65 -0.30 -24.45
CA ASN A 336 18.68 -0.02 -23.40
C ASN A 336 17.47 -0.93 -23.55
N PHE A 337 17.01 -1.52 -22.44
CA PHE A 337 15.85 -2.39 -22.40
C PHE A 337 15.13 -2.30 -21.06
N THR A 338 13.90 -2.81 -21.02
CA THR A 338 13.04 -2.80 -19.84
C THR A 338 12.57 -4.21 -19.51
N LEU A 339 12.87 -4.68 -18.30
CA LEU A 339 12.34 -5.92 -17.76
C LEU A 339 10.97 -5.69 -17.09
N GLN A 340 10.04 -6.62 -17.29
CA GLN A 340 8.73 -6.64 -16.66
C GLN A 340 8.72 -7.67 -15.54
N VAL A 341 8.31 -7.27 -14.34
CA VAL A 341 8.28 -8.10 -13.13
C VAL A 341 6.85 -8.17 -12.61
N GLN A 342 6.38 -9.37 -12.32
CA GLN A 342 5.10 -9.62 -11.64
C GLN A 342 5.35 -10.14 -10.25
N THR A 343 4.48 -9.74 -9.32
CA THR A 343 4.49 -10.22 -7.94
C THR A 343 3.32 -11.18 -7.71
N GLN A 344 3.50 -12.11 -6.77
CA GLN A 344 2.45 -13.03 -6.34
C GLN A 344 2.61 -13.32 -4.84
N GLY A 345 1.53 -13.08 -4.08
CA GLY A 345 1.47 -13.35 -2.65
C GLY A 345 1.60 -14.83 -2.33
N VAL A 346 2.34 -15.16 -1.26
CA VAL A 346 2.46 -16.52 -0.73
C VAL A 346 1.73 -16.62 0.60
N THR A 347 2.23 -15.91 1.62
CA THR A 347 1.48 -15.64 2.86
C THR A 347 1.04 -14.19 2.90
N ALA A 348 1.86 -13.27 2.38
CA ALA A 348 1.48 -11.87 2.22
C ALA A 348 0.37 -11.72 1.18
N VAL A 349 -0.61 -10.88 1.50
CA VAL A 349 -1.78 -10.50 0.74
C VAL A 349 -1.53 -9.24 -0.10
N GLU A 350 -1.88 -9.34 -1.37
CA GLU A 350 -1.72 -8.27 -2.34
C GLU A 350 -2.63 -7.07 -2.02
N GLY A 351 -2.04 -5.88 -1.87
CA GLY A 351 -2.73 -4.65 -1.53
C GLY A 351 -2.95 -4.41 -0.03
N GLU A 352 -2.72 -5.43 0.80
CA GLU A 352 -2.71 -5.31 2.27
C GLU A 352 -1.27 -5.18 2.79
N ASP A 353 -0.33 -6.03 2.33
CA ASP A 353 1.06 -6.04 2.83
C ASP A 353 2.07 -5.44 1.83
N TYR A 354 1.75 -5.52 0.54
CA TYR A 354 2.56 -4.92 -0.52
C TYR A 354 1.72 -4.41 -1.69
N SER A 355 2.24 -3.41 -2.39
CA SER A 355 1.58 -2.87 -3.57
C SER A 355 1.68 -3.83 -4.77
N PRO A 356 0.59 -4.09 -5.51
CA PRO A 356 0.66 -4.96 -6.68
C PRO A 356 1.38 -4.37 -7.88
N GLY A 357 1.95 -5.27 -8.69
CA GLY A 357 2.51 -4.96 -10.01
C GLY A 357 1.46 -4.86 -11.12
N PRO A 358 1.87 -4.83 -12.40
CA PRO A 358 3.23 -5.13 -12.88
C PRO A 358 4.23 -4.01 -12.64
N TYR A 359 5.47 -4.40 -12.40
CA TYR A 359 6.61 -3.50 -12.25
C TYR A 359 7.51 -3.52 -13.48
N SER A 360 8.15 -2.39 -13.77
CA SER A 360 9.10 -2.26 -14.87
C SER A 360 10.45 -1.75 -14.39
N VAL A 361 11.54 -2.41 -14.80
CA VAL A 361 12.92 -2.03 -14.46
C VAL A 361 13.67 -1.73 -15.74
N LYS A 362 14.19 -0.52 -15.87
CA LYS A 362 14.97 -0.10 -17.04
C LYS A 362 16.46 -0.31 -16.79
N PHE A 363 17.12 -0.93 -17.77
CA PHE A 363 18.57 -1.00 -17.89
C PHE A 363 19.01 -0.01 -18.97
N GLU A 364 19.89 0.94 -18.62
CA GLU A 364 20.53 1.82 -19.60
C GLU A 364 21.72 1.11 -20.27
N ALA A 365 22.15 1.60 -21.43
CA ALA A 365 23.36 1.12 -22.10
C ALA A 365 24.57 1.16 -21.14
N GLY A 366 25.31 0.05 -21.05
CA GLY A 366 26.47 -0.15 -20.20
C GLY A 366 26.16 -0.44 -18.72
N GLN A 367 24.89 -0.48 -18.31
CA GLN A 367 24.50 -0.65 -16.91
C GLN A 367 24.29 -2.13 -16.56
N GLN A 368 25.14 -2.73 -15.73
CA GLN A 368 25.01 -4.15 -15.36
C GLN A 368 24.06 -4.45 -14.19
N GLN A 369 23.62 -3.42 -13.45
CA GLN A 369 22.76 -3.58 -12.28
C GLN A 369 21.67 -2.53 -12.23
N ALA A 370 20.45 -2.93 -11.89
CA ALA A 370 19.33 -2.02 -11.66
C ALA A 370 18.55 -2.44 -10.40
N ILE A 371 17.93 -1.48 -9.74
CA ILE A 371 17.16 -1.71 -8.51
C ILE A 371 15.67 -1.59 -8.82
N LEU A 372 14.92 -2.63 -8.46
CA LEU A 372 13.47 -2.63 -8.42
C LEU A 372 13.01 -2.28 -7.00
N ALA A 373 12.21 -1.21 -6.86
CA ALA A 373 11.60 -0.83 -5.60
C ALA A 373 10.12 -1.23 -5.57
N ILE A 374 9.76 -2.19 -4.72
CA ILE A 374 8.37 -2.62 -4.48
C ILE A 374 7.91 -2.01 -3.16
N PRO A 375 6.89 -1.13 -3.14
CA PRO A 375 6.36 -0.59 -1.90
C PRO A 375 5.71 -1.68 -1.05
N THR A 376 6.10 -1.78 0.22
CA THR A 376 5.37 -2.50 1.26
C THR A 376 4.38 -1.53 1.93
N VAL A 377 3.27 -2.05 2.42
CA VAL A 377 2.21 -1.27 3.08
C VAL A 377 2.43 -1.37 4.57
N ASP A 378 2.32 -0.25 5.29
CA ASP A 378 2.49 -0.16 6.74
C ASP A 378 1.12 -0.19 7.42
N ASN A 379 0.96 -1.00 8.45
CA ASN A 379 -0.24 -1.01 9.26
C ASN A 379 0.04 -0.80 10.77
N SER A 380 -0.77 -1.36 11.67
CA SER A 380 -0.61 -1.20 13.13
C SER A 380 -0.93 -2.49 13.89
N VAL A 381 -0.94 -3.60 13.16
CA VAL A 381 -1.23 -4.96 13.61
C VAL A 381 0.09 -5.69 13.59
N ALA A 382 0.51 -6.24 14.72
CA ALA A 382 1.71 -7.05 14.75
C ALA A 382 1.44 -8.39 14.08
N GLU A 383 2.12 -8.64 12.98
CA GLU A 383 1.95 -9.83 12.13
C GLU A 383 3.16 -10.76 12.24
N LEU A 384 3.02 -11.99 11.73
CA LEU A 384 4.18 -12.87 11.55
C LEU A 384 4.94 -12.46 10.30
N VAL A 385 6.17 -12.97 10.16
CA VAL A 385 6.93 -12.77 8.92
C VAL A 385 6.17 -13.37 7.74
N GLU A 386 5.87 -12.53 6.77
CA GLU A 386 5.14 -12.92 5.58
C GLU A 386 6.00 -12.90 4.33
N THR A 387 5.59 -13.62 3.28
CA THR A 387 6.34 -13.69 2.03
C THR A 387 5.48 -13.50 0.78
N PHE A 388 6.09 -12.90 -0.24
CA PHE A 388 5.59 -12.87 -1.62
C PHE A 388 6.73 -13.19 -2.61
N THR A 389 6.39 -13.55 -3.83
CA THR A 389 7.36 -13.84 -4.90
C THR A 389 7.37 -12.73 -5.95
N ALA A 390 8.55 -12.44 -6.52
CA ALA A 390 8.73 -11.57 -7.67
C ALA A 390 9.36 -12.37 -8.81
N ARG A 391 8.71 -12.36 -9.98
CA ARG A 391 9.13 -13.11 -11.17
C ARG A 391 9.32 -12.17 -12.35
N ILE A 392 10.45 -12.30 -13.05
CA ILE A 392 10.65 -11.64 -14.34
C ILE A 392 9.84 -12.37 -15.42
N VAL A 393 8.90 -11.67 -16.04
CA VAL A 393 7.94 -12.26 -16.99
C VAL A 393 8.14 -11.83 -18.44
N GLY A 394 8.95 -10.80 -18.68
CA GLY A 394 9.14 -10.25 -20.02
C GLY A 394 10.26 -9.24 -20.13
N SER A 395 10.65 -8.96 -21.38
CA SER A 395 11.50 -7.85 -21.78
C SER A 395 10.90 -7.20 -23.04
N ASP A 396 11.09 -5.90 -23.24
CA ASP A 396 10.76 -5.22 -24.50
C ASP A 396 11.74 -5.57 -25.65
N GLN A 397 12.89 -6.20 -25.33
CA GLN A 397 13.90 -6.69 -26.28
C GLN A 397 14.05 -8.23 -26.19
N MET A 398 12.95 -8.98 -26.32
CA MET A 398 12.94 -10.45 -26.16
C MET A 398 13.91 -11.24 -27.08
N ALA A 399 14.35 -10.64 -28.19
CA ALA A 399 15.31 -11.28 -29.11
C ALA A 399 16.77 -11.17 -28.63
N LYS A 400 17.08 -10.21 -27.74
CA LYS A 400 18.43 -9.88 -27.27
C LYS A 400 18.61 -10.05 -25.76
N VAL A 401 17.52 -10.24 -25.02
CA VAL A 401 17.56 -10.37 -23.57
C VAL A 401 16.98 -11.71 -23.15
N VAL A 402 17.84 -12.55 -22.58
CA VAL A 402 17.44 -13.77 -21.88
C VAL A 402 17.25 -13.41 -20.41
N PHE A 403 16.08 -13.70 -19.87
CA PHE A 403 15.77 -13.41 -18.48
C PHE A 403 15.23 -14.64 -17.76
N GLY A 404 15.51 -14.71 -16.48
CA GLY A 404 15.05 -15.80 -15.64
C GLY A 404 15.30 -15.52 -14.18
N GLY A 405 14.67 -16.32 -13.34
CA GLY A 405 14.76 -16.16 -11.90
C GLY A 405 13.45 -15.68 -11.28
N GLU A 406 13.31 -16.11 -10.05
CA GLU A 406 12.22 -15.78 -9.14
C GLU A 406 12.89 -15.50 -7.81
N ALA A 407 12.47 -14.43 -7.16
CA ALA A 407 12.96 -14.04 -5.86
C ALA A 407 11.80 -14.07 -4.87
N GLU A 408 12.03 -14.63 -3.69
CA GLU A 408 11.13 -14.53 -2.56
C GLU A 408 11.48 -13.28 -1.76
N VAL A 409 10.47 -12.52 -1.36
CA VAL A 409 10.62 -11.35 -0.50
C VAL A 409 9.93 -11.64 0.80
N SER A 410 10.68 -11.55 1.91
CA SER A 410 10.19 -11.69 3.27
C SER A 410 9.95 -10.31 3.87
N ILE A 411 8.72 -10.04 4.28
CA ILE A 411 8.31 -8.80 4.95
C ILE A 411 8.38 -9.04 6.46
N GLN A 412 9.25 -8.29 7.12
CA GLN A 412 9.37 -8.22 8.56
C GLN A 412 8.44 -7.12 9.07
N ASP A 413 7.45 -7.52 9.85
CA ASP A 413 6.56 -6.65 10.59
C ASP A 413 7.36 -5.70 11.49
N ASN A 414 6.96 -4.42 11.53
CA ASN A 414 7.65 -3.41 12.33
C ASN A 414 6.89 -3.06 13.63
N ASP A 415 5.74 -3.69 13.83
CA ASP A 415 4.84 -3.48 14.95
C ASP A 415 5.13 -4.45 16.10
N VAL A 416 4.71 -4.05 17.30
CA VAL A 416 4.83 -4.91 18.49
C VAL A 416 3.61 -4.76 19.38
N THR A 417 3.06 -5.89 19.80
CA THR A 417 2.00 -5.90 20.81
C THR A 417 2.58 -6.13 22.20
N LYS A 418 2.19 -5.32 23.18
CA LYS A 418 2.71 -5.44 24.56
C LYS A 418 1.73 -6.18 25.45
N CYS A 419 2.15 -7.32 25.99
CA CYS A 419 1.30 -8.13 26.87
C CYS A 419 1.81 -8.11 28.32
N ARG A 420 0.87 -8.19 29.27
CA ARG A 420 1.13 -8.25 30.72
C ARG A 420 -0.01 -8.99 31.44
N LEU A 421 0.25 -9.45 32.67
CA LEU A 421 -0.84 -9.82 33.57
C LEU A 421 -1.53 -8.56 34.11
N ALA A 422 -2.86 -8.57 34.15
CA ALA A 422 -3.63 -7.55 34.85
C ALA A 422 -3.32 -7.66 36.35
N ALA A 423 -2.77 -6.60 36.94
CA ALA A 423 -2.41 -6.62 38.36
C ALA A 423 -3.68 -6.76 39.22
N GLN A 424 -3.94 -7.97 39.72
CA GLN A 424 -5.12 -8.29 40.51
C GLN A 424 -4.71 -8.98 41.81
N ASN A 425 -5.14 -8.39 42.94
CA ASN A 425 -5.19 -9.10 44.21
C ASN A 425 -6.57 -9.70 44.32
N SER A 426 -6.69 -11.00 44.06
CA SER A 426 -7.95 -11.74 44.21
C SER A 426 -7.92 -12.59 45.47
N SER A 427 -9.08 -12.91 46.01
CA SER A 427 -9.19 -13.88 47.10
C SER A 427 -10.22 -14.92 46.73
N THR A 428 -9.85 -16.19 46.81
CA THR A 428 -10.64 -17.30 46.30
C THR A 428 -10.72 -18.38 47.37
N LEU A 429 -11.90 -19.01 47.49
CA LEU A 429 -12.10 -20.10 48.44
C LEU A 429 -11.44 -21.37 47.93
N GLU A 430 -10.95 -22.21 48.85
CA GLU A 430 -10.53 -23.56 48.50
C GLU A 430 -11.62 -24.36 47.77
N GLY A 431 -11.19 -25.23 46.85
CA GLY A 431 -12.09 -26.02 46.02
C GLY A 431 -12.79 -25.22 44.91
N THR A 432 -12.34 -24.00 44.62
CA THR A 432 -12.86 -23.14 43.54
C THR A 432 -11.75 -22.66 42.61
N THR A 433 -12.10 -21.97 41.53
CA THR A 433 -11.13 -21.44 40.56
C THR A 433 -10.96 -19.94 40.70
N ALA A 434 -9.71 -19.48 40.65
CA ALA A 434 -9.35 -18.08 40.52
C ALA A 434 -9.03 -17.77 39.06
N SER A 435 -9.70 -16.79 38.46
CA SER A 435 -9.42 -16.38 37.08
C SER A 435 -8.37 -15.28 37.05
N VAL A 436 -7.31 -15.47 36.26
CA VAL A 436 -6.23 -14.50 36.04
C VAL A 436 -6.32 -13.98 34.61
N VAL A 437 -6.25 -12.67 34.44
CA VAL A 437 -6.40 -12.00 33.13
C VAL A 437 -5.04 -11.57 32.60
N VAL A 438 -4.79 -11.87 31.33
CA VAL A 438 -3.73 -11.33 30.49
C VAL A 438 -4.33 -10.17 29.68
N GLU A 439 -3.70 -9.00 29.72
CA GLU A 439 -4.02 -7.83 28.92
C GLU A 439 -2.93 -7.60 27.88
N CYS A 440 -3.31 -7.45 26.62
CA CYS A 440 -2.42 -7.05 25.53
C CYS A 440 -2.81 -5.65 25.02
N GLN A 441 -1.81 -4.81 24.76
CA GLN A 441 -1.95 -3.47 24.20
C GLN A 441 -1.34 -3.46 22.80
N GLY A 442 -2.21 -3.35 21.79
CA GLY A 442 -1.85 -3.50 20.38
C GLY A 442 -2.78 -4.52 19.70
N GLN A 443 -2.74 -4.57 18.37
CA GLN A 443 -3.41 -5.59 17.58
C GLN A 443 -2.38 -6.61 17.10
N TYR A 444 -2.81 -7.85 16.91
CA TYR A 444 -1.99 -8.93 16.36
C TYR A 444 -2.93 -9.96 15.72
N ASP A 445 -2.49 -10.66 14.68
CA ASP A 445 -3.34 -11.52 13.84
C ASP A 445 -3.05 -13.03 13.99
N PHE A 446 -2.07 -13.39 14.83
CA PHE A 446 -1.63 -14.78 15.05
C PHE A 446 -1.90 -15.29 16.47
N ASP A 447 -1.97 -16.61 16.62
CA ASP A 447 -2.04 -17.26 17.94
C ASP A 447 -0.63 -17.37 18.56
N CYS A 448 -0.50 -17.13 19.86
CA CYS A 448 0.76 -17.33 20.59
C CYS A 448 0.54 -18.06 21.92
N ASN A 449 1.62 -18.61 22.49
CA ASN A 449 1.55 -19.28 23.78
C ASN A 449 2.43 -18.61 24.84
N LEU A 450 1.86 -18.51 26.04
CA LEU A 450 2.49 -18.00 27.24
C LEU A 450 2.86 -19.17 28.17
N GLN A 451 4.10 -19.16 28.67
CA GLN A 451 4.50 -20.02 29.79
C GLN A 451 4.20 -19.28 31.09
N ILE A 452 3.40 -19.91 31.97
CA ILE A 452 3.02 -19.31 33.25
C ILE A 452 3.79 -19.98 34.38
N THR A 453 4.35 -19.16 35.28
CA THR A 453 5.17 -19.62 36.40
C THR A 453 4.76 -18.99 37.72
N VAL A 454 5.16 -19.62 38.81
CA VAL A 454 4.95 -19.11 40.18
C VAL A 454 6.24 -18.48 40.66
N VAL A 455 6.16 -17.21 41.03
CA VAL A 455 7.33 -16.41 41.45
C VAL A 455 7.39 -16.15 42.95
N GLY A 456 6.37 -16.55 43.70
CA GLY A 456 6.32 -16.40 45.15
C GLY A 456 4.96 -16.74 45.74
N GLY A 457 4.85 -16.54 47.05
CA GLY A 457 3.67 -16.93 47.83
C GLY A 457 4.04 -17.87 48.99
N SER A 458 3.08 -18.12 49.86
CA SER A 458 3.19 -19.13 50.92
C SER A 458 2.62 -20.49 50.50
N ALA A 459 1.72 -20.52 49.51
CA ALA A 459 1.12 -21.73 48.97
C ALA A 459 2.12 -22.55 48.15
N THR A 460 1.99 -23.87 48.20
CA THR A 460 2.80 -24.86 47.48
C THR A 460 2.01 -25.53 46.35
N GLY A 461 2.67 -26.37 45.55
CA GLY A 461 2.00 -27.13 44.49
C GLY A 461 0.98 -28.17 44.97
N ALA A 462 0.76 -28.31 46.28
CA ALA A 462 -0.34 -29.08 46.86
C ALA A 462 -1.64 -28.27 46.94
N ASP A 463 -1.55 -26.93 46.92
CA ASP A 463 -2.64 -26.01 47.25
C ASP A 463 -3.31 -25.41 46.00
N TYR A 464 -2.65 -25.53 44.84
CA TYR A 464 -3.18 -25.07 43.56
C TYR A 464 -2.71 -25.94 42.39
N GLN A 465 -3.48 -25.89 41.30
CA GLN A 465 -3.09 -26.39 39.99
C GLN A 465 -3.08 -25.24 38.99
N LEU A 466 -1.91 -24.99 38.39
CA LEU A 466 -1.65 -23.91 37.44
C LEU A 466 -1.51 -24.49 36.01
N PRO A 467 -2.14 -23.89 34.99
CA PRO A 467 -1.86 -24.25 33.61
C PRO A 467 -0.44 -23.79 33.23
N GLN A 468 0.37 -24.72 32.72
CA GLN A 468 1.74 -24.41 32.28
C GLN A 468 1.77 -23.60 30.98
N LEU A 469 0.76 -23.76 30.12
CA LEU A 469 0.65 -23.13 28.82
C LEU A 469 -0.71 -22.42 28.68
N VAL A 470 -0.70 -21.16 28.28
CA VAL A 470 -1.90 -20.38 27.98
C VAL A 470 -1.79 -19.83 26.57
N THR A 471 -2.77 -20.14 25.71
CA THR A 471 -2.80 -19.65 24.33
C THR A 471 -3.55 -18.33 24.25
N LEU A 472 -2.90 -17.28 23.74
CA LEU A 472 -3.56 -16.07 23.29
C LEU A 472 -4.03 -16.28 21.86
N ARG A 473 -5.30 -15.94 21.60
CA ARG A 473 -5.88 -16.05 20.26
C ARG A 473 -5.68 -14.74 19.50
N ALA A 474 -5.47 -14.85 18.19
CA ALA A 474 -5.42 -13.73 17.26
C ALA A 474 -6.51 -12.68 17.56
N GLY A 475 -6.09 -11.41 17.59
CA GLY A 475 -6.96 -10.25 17.83
C GLY A 475 -7.53 -10.12 19.25
N SER A 476 -7.14 -10.96 20.21
CA SER A 476 -7.66 -10.87 21.58
C SER A 476 -6.95 -9.79 22.42
N GLU A 477 -7.70 -8.77 22.85
CA GLU A 477 -7.19 -7.72 23.75
C GLU A 477 -7.05 -8.22 25.20
N GLN A 478 -7.88 -9.20 25.58
CA GLN A 478 -7.88 -9.82 26.90
C GLN A 478 -8.14 -11.32 26.78
N THR A 479 -7.33 -12.11 27.49
CA THR A 479 -7.53 -13.56 27.65
C THR A 479 -7.38 -13.92 29.12
N SER A 480 -8.22 -14.82 29.63
CA SER A 480 -8.13 -15.29 31.02
C SER A 480 -7.79 -16.77 31.09
N PHE A 481 -7.04 -17.17 32.12
CA PHE A 481 -6.82 -18.56 32.47
C PHE A 481 -7.20 -18.82 33.93
N ASP A 482 -7.58 -20.05 34.22
CA ASP A 482 -8.04 -20.44 35.54
C ASP A 482 -6.91 -21.11 36.34
N VAL A 483 -6.73 -20.65 37.57
CA VAL A 483 -5.92 -21.29 38.61
C VAL A 483 -6.88 -22.05 39.52
N VAL A 484 -6.79 -23.39 39.53
CA VAL A 484 -7.63 -24.22 40.38
C VAL A 484 -7.03 -24.21 41.79
N VAL A 485 -7.79 -23.76 42.78
CA VAL A 485 -7.38 -23.81 44.18
C VAL A 485 -7.87 -25.12 44.78
N LEU A 486 -6.93 -25.96 45.21
CA LEU A 486 -7.21 -27.27 45.78
C LEU A 486 -7.68 -27.09 47.23
N SER A 487 -8.54 -27.99 47.71
CA SER A 487 -8.90 -28.02 49.13
C SER A 487 -8.17 -29.19 49.78
N ASP A 488 -7.45 -28.91 50.86
CA ASP A 488 -6.70 -29.90 51.62
C ASP A 488 -7.45 -30.34 52.91
N GLY A 489 -8.51 -29.60 53.27
CA GLY A 489 -9.36 -29.89 54.43
C GLY A 489 -8.71 -29.55 55.78
N ILE A 490 -7.66 -28.72 55.80
CA ILE A 490 -6.93 -28.30 56.99
C ILE A 490 -7.15 -26.80 57.24
N GLU A 491 -7.68 -26.43 58.41
CA GLU A 491 -7.84 -25.01 58.81
C GLU A 491 -6.46 -24.34 58.94
N ASP A 492 -6.12 -23.47 57.98
CA ASP A 492 -4.86 -22.73 57.91
C ASP A 492 -5.04 -21.19 58.10
N ASP A 493 -3.93 -20.46 58.23
CA ASP A 493 -3.90 -18.99 58.35
C ASP A 493 -3.81 -18.31 56.96
N GLY A 494 -4.60 -18.69 55.96
CA GLY A 494 -4.76 -18.02 54.67
C GLY A 494 -3.47 -17.84 53.85
N GLU A 495 -3.29 -18.67 52.84
CA GLU A 495 -2.10 -18.64 51.98
C GLU A 495 -2.20 -17.72 50.75
N THR A 496 -1.06 -17.48 50.10
CA THR A 496 -0.98 -16.70 48.86
C THR A 496 -0.18 -17.43 47.80
N VAL A 497 -0.58 -17.30 46.53
CA VAL A 497 0.21 -17.67 45.35
C VAL A 497 0.37 -16.46 44.43
N ALA A 498 1.60 -16.24 43.94
CA ALA A 498 1.98 -15.13 43.08
C ALA A 498 2.40 -15.66 41.71
N VAL A 499 1.63 -15.32 40.68
CA VAL A 499 1.77 -15.87 39.31
C VAL A 499 2.34 -14.80 38.37
N CYS A 500 3.28 -15.18 37.50
CA CYS A 500 3.86 -14.35 36.43
C CYS A 500 3.91 -15.10 35.10
N ILE A 501 4.09 -14.35 34.01
CA ILE A 501 4.46 -14.90 32.71
C ILE A 501 5.98 -15.08 32.68
N GLU A 502 6.45 -16.29 32.38
CA GLU A 502 7.87 -16.63 32.27
C GLU A 502 8.43 -16.29 30.88
N SER A 503 7.70 -16.67 29.84
CA SER A 503 8.09 -16.43 28.45
C SER A 503 6.88 -16.42 27.52
N ILE A 504 7.11 -15.86 26.33
CA ILE A 504 6.20 -15.84 25.19
C ILE A 504 6.96 -16.41 23.99
N ASP A 505 6.28 -17.21 23.17
CA ASP A 505 6.91 -17.95 22.07
C ASP A 505 7.01 -17.17 20.75
N GLN A 506 6.42 -15.98 20.67
CA GLN A 506 6.45 -15.10 19.49
C GLN A 506 7.11 -13.75 19.79
N PRO A 507 8.10 -13.31 19.00
CA PRO A 507 8.85 -12.08 19.25
C PRO A 507 8.05 -10.80 19.00
N ALA A 508 7.05 -10.84 18.11
CA ALA A 508 6.14 -9.72 17.82
C ALA A 508 5.21 -9.37 19.01
N LEU A 509 5.10 -10.24 20.03
CA LEU A 509 4.50 -9.90 21.30
C LEU A 509 5.56 -9.76 22.40
N VAL A 510 5.63 -8.60 23.03
CA VAL A 510 6.65 -8.26 24.02
C VAL A 510 6.04 -8.25 25.42
N LEU A 511 6.68 -8.97 26.36
CA LEU A 511 6.33 -8.90 27.78
C LEU A 511 6.84 -7.59 28.39
N VAL A 512 5.95 -6.88 29.08
CA VAL A 512 6.36 -5.66 29.78
C VAL A 512 7.10 -6.05 31.07
N ASN A 513 8.36 -5.60 31.22
CA ASN A 513 9.24 -5.86 32.38
C ASN A 513 8.66 -5.44 33.75
N GLU A 514 7.53 -4.72 33.76
CA GLU A 514 6.73 -4.42 34.94
C GLU A 514 5.60 -5.44 35.17
N SER A 515 5.74 -6.69 34.73
CA SER A 515 4.77 -7.75 35.01
C SER A 515 4.76 -8.04 36.51
N ARG A 516 4.03 -7.19 37.25
CA ARG A 516 3.77 -7.34 38.68
C ARG A 516 3.06 -8.69 38.82
N PRO A 517 3.52 -9.58 39.72
CA PRO A 517 2.82 -10.83 39.92
C PRO A 517 1.35 -10.57 40.26
N SER A 518 0.48 -11.41 39.73
CA SER A 518 -0.91 -11.47 40.17
C SER A 518 -0.97 -12.29 41.45
N PHE A 519 -1.52 -11.71 42.52
CA PHE A 519 -1.60 -12.37 43.83
C PHE A 519 -2.99 -12.94 44.03
N ILE A 520 -3.05 -14.23 44.34
CA ILE A 520 -4.28 -14.93 44.73
C ILE A 520 -4.14 -15.31 46.19
N THR A 521 -5.04 -14.81 47.05
CA THR A 521 -5.16 -15.23 48.45
C THR A 521 -6.14 -16.38 48.56
N ILE A 522 -5.66 -17.53 49.01
CA ILE A 522 -6.46 -18.73 49.28
C ILE A 522 -7.15 -18.55 50.63
N LYS A 523 -8.46 -18.80 50.65
CA LYS A 523 -9.30 -18.69 51.84
C LYS A 523 -9.94 -20.04 52.16
N GLU A 524 -9.89 -20.40 53.43
CA GLU A 524 -10.49 -21.62 53.98
C GLU A 524 -11.99 -21.80 53.65
N SER A 525 -12.40 -23.06 53.50
CA SER A 525 -13.77 -23.48 53.19
C SER A 525 -14.47 -24.22 54.35
N THR A 526 -14.32 -23.80 55.61
CA THR A 526 -14.91 -24.53 56.75
C THR A 526 -16.46 -24.53 56.77
N LYS A 527 -17.06 -25.69 56.47
CA LYS A 527 -18.40 -26.11 56.94
C LYS A 527 -18.34 -27.52 57.55
N ILE A 528 -18.55 -27.62 58.86
CA ILE A 528 -18.79 -28.89 59.55
C ILE A 528 -20.21 -29.37 59.23
N PHE A 529 -20.35 -30.62 58.77
CA PHE A 529 -21.64 -31.27 58.58
C PHE A 529 -21.83 -32.38 59.64
N CYS A 530 -22.74 -32.16 60.58
CA CYS A 530 -23.25 -33.21 61.47
C CYS A 530 -24.62 -33.66 60.96
N HIS A 531 -24.83 -34.97 60.83
CA HIS A 531 -26.14 -35.55 60.53
C HIS A 531 -26.61 -36.39 61.72
N GLU A 532 -27.89 -36.30 62.05
CA GLU A 532 -28.52 -37.20 63.02
C GLU A 532 -28.70 -38.59 62.43
N VAL A 533 -28.37 -39.63 63.21
CA VAL A 533 -28.88 -40.98 62.96
C VAL A 533 -30.27 -41.05 63.61
N PRO A 534 -31.36 -41.24 62.84
CA PRO A 534 -32.70 -41.18 63.41
C PRO A 534 -32.96 -42.45 64.22
N GLN A 535 -32.95 -42.34 65.56
CA GLN A 535 -33.54 -43.33 66.45
C GLN A 535 -34.47 -42.63 67.43
N ASN A 536 -35.75 -42.98 67.38
CA ASN A 536 -36.72 -42.58 68.41
C ASN A 536 -36.34 -43.28 69.71
N VAL A 537 -35.95 -42.53 70.74
CA VAL A 537 -35.64 -43.08 72.07
C VAL A 537 -36.78 -42.73 73.03
N SER A 538 -37.48 -43.74 73.54
CA SER A 538 -38.50 -43.59 74.58
C SER A 538 -37.91 -43.95 75.94
N VAL A 539 -37.98 -43.02 76.90
CA VAL A 539 -37.56 -43.22 78.29
C VAL A 539 -38.71 -42.90 79.24
N PHE A 540 -38.83 -43.67 80.32
CA PHE A 540 -39.82 -43.43 81.38
C PHE A 540 -39.33 -42.36 82.35
N GLU A 541 -40.26 -41.75 83.07
CA GLU A 541 -40.00 -40.64 83.99
C GLU A 541 -38.98 -41.08 85.09
N GLY A 542 -37.81 -40.44 85.09
CA GLY A 542 -36.72 -40.71 86.04
C GLY A 542 -35.48 -41.42 85.46
N GLU A 543 -35.50 -41.86 84.20
CA GLU A 543 -34.35 -42.53 83.55
C GLU A 543 -33.64 -41.64 82.52
N SER A 544 -32.39 -41.99 82.16
CA SER A 544 -31.57 -41.27 81.17
C SER A 544 -31.43 -42.05 79.86
N ALA A 545 -31.61 -41.37 78.72
CA ALA A 545 -31.41 -41.92 77.38
C ALA A 545 -30.03 -41.55 76.79
N ARG A 546 -29.47 -42.40 75.93
CA ARG A 546 -28.22 -42.15 75.20
C ARG A 546 -28.51 -41.92 73.71
N VAL A 547 -28.15 -40.75 73.18
CA VAL A 547 -28.26 -40.39 71.75
C VAL A 547 -26.86 -40.43 71.12
N VAL A 548 -26.74 -41.04 69.94
CA VAL A 548 -25.47 -41.13 69.18
C VAL A 548 -25.58 -40.23 67.95
N VAL A 549 -24.69 -39.23 67.83
CA VAL A 549 -24.58 -38.34 66.66
C VAL A 549 -23.30 -38.65 65.90
N THR A 550 -23.39 -38.74 64.57
CA THR A 550 -22.22 -38.94 63.70
C THR A 550 -21.93 -37.63 62.96
N CYS A 551 -20.78 -37.03 63.25
CA CYS A 551 -20.27 -35.87 62.52
C CYS A 551 -19.11 -36.31 61.62
N SER A 552 -18.97 -35.70 60.45
CA SER A 552 -17.82 -35.88 59.55
C SER A 552 -17.05 -34.57 59.43
N GLY A 553 -15.72 -34.63 59.57
CA GLY A 553 -14.81 -33.47 59.51
C GLY A 553 -13.69 -33.57 60.54
N SER A 554 -12.61 -32.83 60.34
CA SER A 554 -11.48 -32.78 61.29
C SER A 554 -11.78 -31.81 62.45
N LEU A 555 -11.54 -32.25 63.69
CA LEU A 555 -11.93 -31.54 64.92
C LEU A 555 -10.69 -31.20 65.74
N ASN A 556 -10.21 -29.95 65.66
CA ASN A 556 -9.07 -29.48 66.47
C ASN A 556 -9.42 -28.33 67.45
N LYS A 557 -10.71 -28.05 67.69
CA LYS A 557 -11.18 -27.18 68.78
C LYS A 557 -12.46 -27.72 69.42
N ASP A 558 -12.68 -27.36 70.68
CA ASP A 558 -13.92 -27.66 71.42
C ASP A 558 -15.12 -27.05 70.67
N PHE A 559 -16.11 -27.87 70.33
CA PHE A 559 -17.38 -27.42 69.78
C PHE A 559 -18.52 -27.88 70.69
N ASN A 560 -19.54 -27.03 70.80
CA ASN A 560 -20.74 -27.34 71.57
C ASN A 560 -21.79 -27.92 70.62
N LEU A 561 -22.09 -29.21 70.76
CA LEU A 561 -23.23 -29.84 70.12
C LEU A 561 -24.49 -29.55 70.95
N PHE A 562 -25.42 -28.78 70.40
CA PHE A 562 -26.71 -28.51 71.02
C PHE A 562 -27.73 -29.52 70.50
N LEU A 563 -28.16 -30.43 71.35
CA LEU A 563 -29.29 -31.33 71.08
C LEU A 563 -30.57 -30.63 71.56
N ASP A 564 -31.52 -30.43 70.65
CA ASP A 564 -32.83 -29.85 70.98
C ASP A 564 -33.87 -30.98 71.01
N THR A 565 -34.46 -31.23 72.17
CA THR A 565 -35.51 -32.24 72.33
C THR A 565 -36.88 -31.59 72.08
N LYS A 566 -37.65 -32.11 71.13
CA LYS A 566 -39.00 -31.62 70.88
C LYS A 566 -40.03 -32.52 71.57
N ASP A 567 -40.69 -32.00 72.60
CA ASP A 567 -41.87 -32.65 73.18
C ASP A 567 -43.03 -32.63 72.18
N GLY A 568 -43.58 -33.82 71.90
CA GLY A 568 -44.56 -34.07 70.85
C GLY A 568 -46.01 -33.66 71.13
N SER A 569 -46.30 -32.68 72.00
CA SER A 569 -47.72 -32.38 72.32
C SER A 569 -48.11 -30.95 72.73
N ALA A 570 -47.39 -29.89 72.33
CA ALA A 570 -47.88 -28.52 72.53
C ALA A 570 -47.78 -27.61 71.26
N THR A 571 -48.91 -27.47 70.56
CA THR A 571 -49.24 -26.50 69.48
C THR A 571 -49.47 -25.07 70.03
N ALA A 572 -49.26 -23.91 69.36
CA ALA A 572 -49.00 -23.48 67.97
C ALA A 572 -48.41 -22.01 68.01
N LEU A 573 -47.77 -21.39 67.00
CA LEU A 573 -48.28 -20.81 65.74
C LEU A 573 -47.11 -20.10 65.01
N TRP A 574 -46.86 -20.38 63.72
CA TRP A 574 -46.02 -19.51 62.86
C TRP A 574 -46.92 -18.57 62.06
N LYS A 575 -46.56 -17.28 61.98
CA LYS A 575 -47.31 -16.25 61.24
C LYS A 575 -46.51 -15.84 60.01
N GLU A 576 -47.13 -15.82 58.84
CA GLU A 576 -46.52 -15.38 57.59
C GLU A 576 -46.01 -13.93 57.66
N VAL A 577 -44.85 -13.69 57.04
CA VAL A 577 -44.23 -12.36 56.92
C VAL A 577 -44.93 -11.60 55.80
N SER A 578 -45.61 -10.50 56.15
CA SER A 578 -46.27 -9.63 55.15
C SER A 578 -45.26 -8.90 54.26
N SER A 579 -45.63 -8.59 53.01
CA SER A 579 -44.84 -7.86 52.00
C SER A 579 -44.29 -6.48 52.43
N ARG A 580 -44.73 -5.94 53.56
CA ARG A 580 -44.27 -4.64 54.10
C ARG A 580 -43.01 -4.75 54.98
N GLY A 581 -42.50 -5.96 55.24
CA GLY A 581 -41.26 -6.19 56.02
C GLY A 581 -41.33 -5.83 57.52
N THR A 582 -42.45 -5.28 58.00
CA THR A 582 -42.59 -4.79 59.39
C THR A 582 -42.61 -5.90 60.44
N HIS A 583 -42.92 -7.15 60.07
CA HIS A 583 -42.90 -8.28 61.00
C HIS A 583 -41.51 -8.48 61.62
N GLY A 584 -40.45 -8.34 60.83
CA GLY A 584 -39.08 -8.50 61.29
C GLY A 584 -38.68 -7.51 62.39
N LEU A 585 -39.25 -6.30 62.38
CA LEU A 585 -38.96 -5.29 63.41
C LEU A 585 -39.52 -5.64 64.80
N SER A 586 -40.55 -6.48 64.85
CA SER A 586 -41.26 -6.92 66.07
C SER A 586 -40.99 -8.38 66.45
N CYS A 587 -40.45 -9.20 65.55
CA CYS A 587 -40.25 -10.64 65.77
C CYS A 587 -39.20 -10.90 66.86
N ARG A 588 -39.50 -11.82 67.78
CA ARG A 588 -38.56 -12.18 68.86
C ARG A 588 -37.33 -12.92 68.32
N SER A 589 -37.47 -13.60 67.19
CA SER A 589 -36.45 -14.43 66.54
C SER A 589 -35.78 -13.75 65.33
N SER A 590 -36.00 -12.45 65.10
CA SER A 590 -35.31 -11.76 64.00
C SER A 590 -33.83 -11.57 64.31
N GLU A 591 -32.96 -11.91 63.35
CA GLU A 591 -31.49 -11.74 63.41
C GLU A 591 -31.05 -10.32 63.86
N GLY A 592 -31.78 -9.27 63.48
CA GLY A 592 -31.43 -7.89 63.81
C GLY A 592 -31.81 -7.40 65.21
N ARG A 593 -32.70 -8.08 65.94
CA ARG A 593 -33.23 -7.59 67.23
C ARG A 593 -32.19 -7.66 68.35
N HIS A 594 -31.51 -8.79 68.48
CA HIS A 594 -30.46 -8.98 69.49
C HIS A 594 -29.23 -8.10 69.18
N SER A 595 -28.84 -8.04 67.91
CA SER A 595 -27.74 -7.18 67.44
C SER A 595 -27.99 -5.70 67.76
N ARG A 596 -29.21 -5.19 67.52
CA ARG A 596 -29.59 -3.80 67.81
C ARG A 596 -29.53 -3.48 69.31
N HIS A 597 -30.05 -4.39 70.15
CA HIS A 597 -30.03 -4.24 71.61
C HIS A 597 -28.59 -4.21 72.15
N ALA A 598 -27.76 -5.16 71.72
CA ALA A 598 -26.35 -5.23 72.10
C ALA A 598 -25.56 -3.99 71.62
N ALA A 599 -25.82 -3.50 70.41
CA ALA A 599 -25.15 -2.33 69.86
C ALA A 599 -25.46 -1.04 70.65
N ILE A 600 -26.73 -0.83 71.03
CA ILE A 600 -27.12 0.32 71.89
C ILE A 600 -26.38 0.23 73.22
N ASN A 601 -26.41 -0.92 73.89
CA ASN A 601 -25.74 -1.09 75.18
C ASN A 601 -24.23 -0.90 75.09
N GLY A 602 -23.59 -1.42 74.04
CA GLY A 602 -22.17 -1.21 73.79
C GLY A 602 -21.82 0.25 73.54
N ILE A 603 -22.67 1.00 72.82
CA ILE A 603 -22.46 2.45 72.60
C ILE A 603 -22.59 3.21 73.92
N ILE A 604 -23.61 2.95 74.72
CA ILE A 604 -23.82 3.63 76.00
C ILE A 604 -22.67 3.33 76.96
N HIS A 605 -22.27 2.07 77.10
CA HIS A 605 -21.16 1.66 77.96
C HIS A 605 -19.85 2.34 77.57
N ARG A 606 -19.47 2.31 76.28
CA ARG A 606 -18.25 2.99 75.79
C ARG A 606 -18.31 4.50 75.98
N THR A 607 -19.49 5.09 75.82
CA THR A 607 -19.68 6.55 75.97
C THR A 607 -19.60 6.97 77.44
N LEU A 608 -20.13 6.16 78.36
CA LEU A 608 -19.95 6.37 79.80
C LEU A 608 -18.47 6.30 80.19
N SER A 609 -17.74 5.30 79.68
CA SER A 609 -16.29 5.20 79.90
C SER A 609 -15.54 6.42 79.37
N ALA A 610 -15.92 6.91 78.18
CA ALA A 610 -15.36 8.14 77.59
C ALA A 610 -15.75 9.43 78.33
N ALA A 611 -16.80 9.39 79.17
CA ALA A 611 -17.21 10.49 80.03
C ALA A 611 -16.55 10.43 81.43
N GLY A 612 -15.55 9.55 81.63
CA GLY A 612 -14.95 9.31 82.94
C GLY A 612 -15.87 8.56 83.92
N VAL A 613 -16.94 7.93 83.44
CA VAL A 613 -17.90 7.17 84.26
C VAL A 613 -17.73 5.67 83.96
N PRO A 614 -16.85 4.95 84.69
CA PRO A 614 -16.71 3.51 84.51
C PRO A 614 -18.04 2.81 84.82
N SER A 615 -18.36 1.79 84.03
CA SER A 615 -19.62 1.04 84.16
C SER A 615 -19.41 -0.45 83.85
N ARG A 616 -20.40 -1.29 84.16
CA ARG A 616 -20.40 -2.73 83.88
C ARG A 616 -21.67 -3.10 83.14
N LEU A 617 -21.54 -3.92 82.09
CA LEU A 617 -22.67 -4.51 81.39
C LEU A 617 -23.19 -5.75 82.13
N GLU A 618 -24.50 -5.92 82.06
CA GLU A 618 -25.26 -7.03 82.64
C GLU A 618 -24.88 -7.36 84.10
N PRO A 619 -24.97 -6.42 85.05
CA PRO A 619 -24.56 -6.65 86.43
C PRO A 619 -25.38 -7.77 87.10
N PRO A 620 -24.73 -8.80 87.69
CA PRO A 620 -25.44 -9.82 88.44
C PRO A 620 -25.92 -9.27 89.80
N GLY A 621 -27.11 -9.69 90.24
CA GLY A 621 -27.55 -9.52 91.64
C GLY A 621 -27.99 -8.12 92.07
N LEU A 622 -28.29 -7.19 91.17
CA LEU A 622 -28.79 -5.85 91.53
C LEU A 622 -30.20 -5.86 92.15
N SER A 623 -30.99 -6.90 91.85
CA SER A 623 -32.26 -7.20 92.53
C SER A 623 -32.13 -8.55 93.24
N ARG A 624 -32.47 -8.60 94.53
CA ARG A 624 -32.33 -9.79 95.37
C ARG A 624 -33.51 -10.77 95.29
N SER A 625 -34.62 -10.39 94.64
CA SER A 625 -35.90 -11.11 94.81
C SER A 625 -36.59 -11.60 93.53
N ASP A 626 -36.17 -11.18 92.33
CA ASP A 626 -36.96 -11.42 91.11
C ASP A 626 -36.17 -11.81 89.84
N GLY A 627 -34.85 -12.06 89.96
CA GLY A 627 -34.01 -12.48 88.83
C GLY A 627 -33.89 -11.46 87.70
N LYS A 628 -34.41 -10.23 87.87
CA LYS A 628 -34.34 -9.18 86.84
C LYS A 628 -32.92 -8.63 86.73
N ARG A 629 -32.41 -8.60 85.50
CA ARG A 629 -31.10 -8.06 85.15
C ARG A 629 -31.29 -6.82 84.27
N PRO A 630 -30.89 -5.62 84.71
CA PRO A 630 -30.77 -4.47 83.83
C PRO A 630 -29.52 -4.61 82.94
N ASP A 631 -29.48 -3.89 81.83
CA ASP A 631 -28.38 -3.97 80.87
C ASP A 631 -27.04 -3.41 81.38
N GLY A 632 -27.05 -2.46 82.32
CA GLY A 632 -25.80 -1.92 82.87
C GLY A 632 -25.93 -1.08 84.13
N VAL A 633 -24.80 -0.88 84.81
CA VAL A 633 -24.67 -0.04 86.01
C VAL A 633 -23.36 0.74 86.03
N SER A 634 -23.38 1.99 86.48
CA SER A 634 -22.15 2.76 86.72
C SER A 634 -21.48 2.32 88.02
N LEU A 635 -20.14 2.28 88.02
CA LEU A 635 -19.34 1.95 89.20
C LEU A 635 -19.11 3.17 90.11
N VAL A 636 -19.39 4.37 89.59
CA VAL A 636 -19.35 5.65 90.33
C VAL A 636 -20.72 6.32 90.32
N PRO A 637 -21.02 7.19 91.31
CA PRO A 637 -22.27 7.95 91.34
C PRO A 637 -22.47 8.80 90.09
N TRP A 638 -23.67 8.75 89.51
CA TRP A 638 -24.02 9.54 88.33
C TRP A 638 -24.54 10.94 88.69
N SER A 639 -25.41 11.02 89.69
CA SER A 639 -25.88 12.26 90.30
C SER A 639 -26.48 11.99 91.68
N ALA A 640 -26.54 13.01 92.55
CA ALA A 640 -27.12 12.92 93.90
C ALA A 640 -26.62 11.71 94.73
N GLY A 641 -25.33 11.37 94.61
CA GLY A 641 -24.69 10.27 95.34
C GLY A 641 -25.09 8.85 94.91
N ARG A 642 -25.97 8.70 93.90
CA ARG A 642 -26.48 7.40 93.45
C ARG A 642 -25.87 6.95 92.12
N PRO A 643 -25.51 5.66 91.96
CA PRO A 643 -25.10 5.11 90.67
C PRO A 643 -26.24 5.09 89.65
N LEU A 644 -25.89 5.19 88.37
CA LEU A 644 -26.81 5.02 87.25
C LEU A 644 -27.01 3.53 86.98
N VAL A 645 -28.26 3.10 86.84
CA VAL A 645 -28.64 1.81 86.26
C VAL A 645 -29.42 2.12 84.99
N TRP A 646 -29.08 1.46 83.89
CA TRP A 646 -29.84 1.64 82.65
C TRP A 646 -30.28 0.32 82.04
N ASP A 647 -31.35 0.41 81.26
CA ASP A 647 -31.89 -0.70 80.49
C ASP A 647 -32.32 -0.16 79.12
N ALA A 648 -31.66 -0.64 78.07
CA ALA A 648 -31.94 -0.23 76.71
C ALA A 648 -33.16 -0.97 76.16
N THR A 649 -33.90 -0.30 75.29
CA THR A 649 -34.98 -0.93 74.56
C THR A 649 -35.18 -0.23 73.24
N CYS A 650 -35.43 -1.01 72.20
CA CYS A 650 -35.85 -0.47 70.94
C CYS A 650 -37.30 -0.87 70.64
N ALA A 651 -38.20 0.11 70.72
CA ALA A 651 -39.63 -0.12 70.58
C ALA A 651 -40.06 -0.01 69.11
N ASP A 652 -40.86 -0.95 68.63
CA ASP A 652 -41.31 -0.93 67.24
C ASP A 652 -42.45 0.08 67.03
N THR A 653 -42.14 1.19 66.37
CA THR A 653 -43.12 2.24 66.00
C THR A 653 -44.24 1.69 65.15
N PHE A 654 -43.96 0.67 64.33
CA PHE A 654 -44.89 0.13 63.34
C PHE A 654 -45.73 -1.04 63.86
N ALA A 655 -45.50 -1.47 65.11
CA ALA A 655 -46.27 -2.55 65.74
C ALA A 655 -47.76 -2.18 65.81
N SER A 656 -48.63 -3.11 65.39
CA SER A 656 -50.08 -2.89 65.37
C SER A 656 -50.65 -2.52 66.75
N SER A 657 -50.08 -3.07 67.82
CA SER A 657 -50.47 -2.77 69.21
C SER A 657 -50.07 -1.36 69.67
N LEU A 658 -49.12 -0.69 69.00
CA LEU A 658 -48.58 0.62 69.40
C LEU A 658 -49.02 1.76 68.47
N ARG A 659 -49.76 1.46 67.40
CA ARG A 659 -50.24 2.42 66.40
C ARG A 659 -51.01 3.62 66.99
N GLY A 660 -51.84 3.39 68.01
CA GLY A 660 -52.58 4.46 68.69
C GLY A 660 -51.70 5.40 69.54
N HIS A 661 -50.50 4.96 69.93
CA HIS A 661 -49.51 5.80 70.60
C HIS A 661 -48.54 6.46 69.60
N ALA A 662 -48.16 5.74 68.54
CA ALA A 662 -47.27 6.25 67.48
C ALA A 662 -47.82 7.48 66.74
N THR A 663 -49.14 7.59 66.63
CA THR A 663 -49.81 8.72 65.96
C THR A 663 -49.87 10.01 66.80
N ARG A 664 -49.54 9.95 68.10
CA ARG A 664 -49.58 11.11 69.00
C ARG A 664 -48.40 12.07 68.82
N GLY A 665 -47.30 11.58 68.25
CA GLY A 665 -46.09 12.37 68.02
C GLY A 665 -44.83 11.51 67.98
N ALA A 666 -43.75 12.05 67.44
CA ALA A 666 -42.46 11.37 67.40
C ALA A 666 -41.92 11.14 68.82
N GLY A 667 -41.58 9.90 69.15
CA GLY A 667 -41.04 9.52 70.45
C GLY A 667 -42.09 9.08 71.47
N CYS A 668 -43.40 9.15 71.15
CA CYS A 668 -44.47 8.72 72.06
C CYS A 668 -44.45 7.21 72.33
N VAL A 669 -43.97 6.39 71.39
CA VAL A 669 -43.82 4.94 71.62
C VAL A 669 -42.61 4.66 72.49
N ALA A 670 -41.52 5.40 72.30
CA ALA A 670 -40.38 5.35 73.20
C ALA A 670 -40.75 5.82 74.61
N GLU A 671 -41.50 6.92 74.77
CA GLU A 671 -41.99 7.41 76.07
C GLU A 671 -42.81 6.34 76.81
N GLN A 672 -43.72 5.64 76.11
CA GLN A 672 -44.46 4.53 76.70
C GLN A 672 -43.55 3.36 77.11
N ALA A 673 -42.46 3.10 76.36
CA ALA A 673 -41.46 2.10 76.73
C ALA A 673 -40.61 2.53 77.93
N GLU A 674 -40.28 3.81 78.05
CA GLU A 674 -39.60 4.39 79.21
C GLU A 674 -40.43 4.17 80.47
N GLY A 675 -41.72 4.52 80.44
CA GLY A 675 -42.63 4.34 81.58
C GLY A 675 -42.75 2.88 82.01
N ARG A 676 -42.86 1.94 81.06
CA ARG A 676 -42.90 0.50 81.35
C ARG A 676 -41.62 -0.01 82.03
N LYS A 677 -40.46 0.44 81.55
CA LYS A 677 -39.16 0.06 82.13
C LYS A 677 -38.95 0.70 83.49
N ALA A 678 -39.28 1.98 83.65
CA ALA A 678 -39.22 2.68 84.93
C ALA A 678 -40.11 1.99 85.98
N GLY A 679 -41.33 1.58 85.61
CA GLY A 679 -42.19 0.76 86.47
C GLY A 679 -41.59 -0.60 86.81
N LYS A 680 -40.99 -1.29 85.83
CA LYS A 680 -40.36 -2.62 86.01
C LYS A 680 -39.25 -2.59 87.07
N TYR A 681 -38.48 -1.50 87.13
CA TYR A 681 -37.33 -1.33 88.03
C TYR A 681 -37.56 -0.30 89.14
N ALA A 682 -38.81 0.08 89.43
CA ALA A 682 -39.14 1.09 90.44
C ALA A 682 -38.57 0.76 91.84
N HIS A 683 -38.44 -0.53 92.17
CA HIS A 683 -37.86 -1.01 93.43
C HIS A 683 -36.36 -0.67 93.59
N LEU A 684 -35.63 -0.37 92.51
CA LEU A 684 -34.22 0.03 92.56
C LEU A 684 -34.05 1.52 92.89
N ALA A 685 -35.10 2.33 92.78
CA ALA A 685 -35.04 3.78 92.95
C ALA A 685 -34.44 4.26 94.29
N PRO A 686 -34.58 3.56 95.44
CA PRO A 686 -33.96 4.01 96.69
C PRO A 686 -32.42 4.04 96.62
N ALA A 687 -31.81 3.07 95.93
CA ALA A 687 -30.35 2.90 95.88
C ALA A 687 -29.72 3.38 94.56
N TYR A 688 -30.49 3.39 93.47
CA TYR A 688 -30.00 3.65 92.13
C TYR A 688 -30.84 4.71 91.41
N LEU A 689 -30.20 5.40 90.46
CA LEU A 689 -30.88 6.20 89.46
C LEU A 689 -31.18 5.33 88.24
N PHE A 690 -32.44 4.97 88.05
CA PHE A 690 -32.83 4.18 86.90
C PHE A 690 -33.11 5.06 85.67
N GLN A 691 -32.48 4.73 84.54
CA GLN A 691 -32.71 5.37 83.25
C GLN A 691 -33.08 4.33 82.19
N ALA A 692 -34.30 4.40 81.67
CA ALA A 692 -34.65 3.66 80.46
C ALA A 692 -34.03 4.35 79.25
N ILE A 693 -33.37 3.60 78.36
CA ILE A 693 -32.85 4.12 77.10
C ILE A 693 -33.73 3.56 75.97
N ALA A 694 -34.81 4.28 75.69
CA ALA A 694 -35.81 3.92 74.69
C ALA A 694 -35.62 4.69 73.38
N ILE A 695 -35.41 3.93 72.31
CA ILE A 695 -35.30 4.47 70.95
C ILE A 695 -36.27 3.70 70.05
N GLU A 696 -37.07 4.41 69.28
CA GLU A 696 -38.00 3.81 68.34
C GLU A 696 -37.29 3.18 67.13
N THR A 697 -37.93 2.19 66.48
CA THR A 697 -37.45 1.66 65.19
C THR A 697 -37.42 2.75 64.11
N SER A 698 -38.26 3.78 64.21
CA SER A 698 -38.22 4.99 63.38
C SER A 698 -37.00 5.90 63.65
N GLY A 699 -36.27 5.68 64.75
CA GLY A 699 -35.16 6.51 65.20
C GLY A 699 -35.54 7.63 66.19
N ALA A 700 -36.83 7.81 66.48
CA ALA A 700 -37.28 8.77 67.48
C ALA A 700 -36.84 8.34 68.90
N ILE A 701 -36.30 9.27 69.68
CA ILE A 701 -35.80 9.00 71.04
C ILE A 701 -36.83 9.51 72.04
N GLY A 702 -37.14 8.71 73.07
CA GLY A 702 -38.06 9.10 74.11
C GLY A 702 -37.57 10.32 74.91
N PRO A 703 -38.48 11.09 75.53
CA PRO A 703 -38.13 12.35 76.19
C PRO A 703 -37.14 12.17 77.33
N SER A 704 -37.28 11.12 78.15
CA SER A 704 -36.35 10.84 79.25
C SER A 704 -34.97 10.44 78.70
N SER A 705 -34.95 9.53 77.73
CA SER A 705 -33.73 9.07 77.05
C SER A 705 -33.00 10.21 76.37
N ARG A 706 -33.72 11.13 75.72
CA ARG A 706 -33.13 12.30 75.05
C ARG A 706 -32.49 13.25 76.06
N SER A 707 -33.13 13.48 77.20
CA SER A 707 -32.55 14.29 78.28
C SER A 707 -31.24 13.66 78.79
N PHE A 708 -31.27 12.36 79.05
CA PHE A 708 -30.09 11.60 79.48
C PHE A 708 -28.96 11.62 78.45
N LEU A 709 -29.24 11.37 77.17
CA LEU A 709 -28.22 11.36 76.12
C LEU A 709 -27.60 12.75 75.90
N LYS A 710 -28.38 13.83 76.07
CA LYS A 710 -27.84 15.20 76.08
C LYS A 710 -26.90 15.44 77.26
N GLU A 711 -27.29 14.98 78.44
CA GLU A 711 -26.45 15.05 79.64
C GLU A 711 -25.13 14.28 79.45
N LEU A 712 -25.23 13.02 79.00
CA LEU A 712 -24.07 12.18 78.71
C LEU A 712 -23.17 12.79 77.64
N GLY A 713 -23.75 13.27 76.54
CA GLY A 713 -22.99 13.95 75.48
C GLY A 713 -22.26 15.19 75.97
N ARG A 714 -22.84 15.96 76.89
CA ARG A 714 -22.16 17.13 77.50
C ARG A 714 -21.00 16.72 78.39
N ARG A 715 -21.13 15.62 79.15
CA ARG A 715 -20.05 15.09 80.00
C ARG A 715 -18.89 14.57 79.17
N VAL A 716 -19.16 13.84 78.08
CA VAL A 716 -18.10 13.42 77.14
C VAL A 716 -17.44 14.64 76.47
N ALA A 717 -18.21 15.66 76.08
CA ALA A 717 -17.64 16.86 75.49
C ALA A 717 -16.74 17.63 76.48
N ALA A 718 -17.09 17.63 77.77
CA ALA A 718 -16.25 18.22 78.82
C ALA A 718 -14.97 17.42 79.06
N GLU A 719 -15.04 16.09 79.06
CA GLU A 719 -13.89 15.20 79.29
C GLU A 719 -12.93 15.16 78.09
N SER A 720 -13.48 15.06 76.87
CA SER A 720 -12.69 14.94 75.63
C SER A 720 -12.24 16.27 75.02
N GLY A 721 -12.83 17.39 75.44
CA GLY A 721 -12.65 18.70 74.83
C GLY A 721 -13.38 18.90 73.49
N ASP A 722 -14.00 17.86 72.91
CA ASP A 722 -14.72 17.97 71.63
C ASP A 722 -16.18 18.39 71.83
N ARG A 723 -16.50 19.62 71.42
CA ARG A 723 -17.86 20.18 71.45
C ARG A 723 -18.89 19.37 70.64
N ARG A 724 -18.45 18.54 69.69
CA ARG A 724 -19.30 17.69 68.84
C ARG A 724 -19.49 16.27 69.39
N ALA A 725 -18.87 15.90 70.51
CA ALA A 725 -18.96 14.55 71.06
C ALA A 725 -20.41 14.07 71.26
N GLY A 726 -21.31 14.95 71.71
CA GLY A 726 -22.74 14.65 71.83
C GLY A 726 -23.42 14.34 70.50
N SER A 727 -23.03 15.01 69.41
CA SER A 727 -23.54 14.74 68.07
C SER A 727 -23.06 13.38 67.56
N TYR A 728 -21.81 13.00 67.82
CA TYR A 728 -21.28 11.69 67.44
C TYR A 728 -21.96 10.55 68.20
N LEU A 729 -22.31 10.75 69.47
CA LEU A 729 -23.11 9.80 70.24
C LEU A 729 -24.45 9.53 69.55
N LEU A 730 -25.18 10.59 69.18
CA LEU A 730 -26.47 10.45 68.50
C LEU A 730 -26.33 9.80 67.11
N GLN A 731 -25.27 10.13 66.36
CA GLN A 731 -24.98 9.49 65.07
C GLN A 731 -24.70 8.00 65.21
N ARG A 732 -23.88 7.60 66.19
CA ARG A 732 -23.57 6.18 66.45
C ARG A 732 -24.82 5.39 66.82
N LEU A 733 -25.69 5.97 67.65
CA LEU A 733 -26.97 5.37 68.00
C LEU A 733 -27.89 5.25 66.77
N ALA A 734 -27.99 6.31 65.95
CA ALA A 734 -28.79 6.28 64.74
C ALA A 734 -28.34 5.17 63.77
N VAL A 735 -27.03 5.06 63.51
CA VAL A 735 -26.46 4.02 62.64
C VAL A 735 -26.73 2.62 63.21
N ALA A 736 -26.57 2.42 64.52
CA ALA A 736 -26.85 1.12 65.15
C ALA A 736 -28.32 0.71 65.00
N ILE A 737 -29.26 1.66 65.15
CA ILE A 737 -30.69 1.41 64.94
C ILE A 737 -30.96 1.02 63.49
N GLN A 738 -30.46 1.79 62.52
CA GLN A 738 -30.71 1.52 61.11
C GLN A 738 -30.11 0.19 60.65
N ARG A 739 -28.88 -0.15 61.06
CA ARG A 739 -28.25 -1.45 60.76
C ARG A 739 -29.03 -2.61 61.37
N GLY A 740 -29.46 -2.47 62.63
CA GLY A 740 -30.26 -3.47 63.30
C GLY A 740 -31.64 -3.65 62.66
N ASN A 741 -32.27 -2.58 62.20
CA ASN A 741 -33.53 -2.64 61.47
C ASN A 741 -33.36 -3.33 60.11
N ALA A 742 -32.31 -3.00 59.36
CA ALA A 742 -32.00 -3.65 58.09
C ALA A 742 -31.81 -5.16 58.26
N ALA A 743 -31.00 -5.58 59.25
CA ALA A 743 -30.82 -6.99 59.57
C ALA A 743 -32.12 -7.69 60.01
N ALA A 744 -32.99 -6.99 60.75
CA ALA A 744 -34.27 -7.52 61.20
C ALA A 744 -35.27 -7.71 60.04
N VAL A 745 -35.29 -6.78 59.08
CA VAL A 745 -36.14 -6.86 57.88
C VAL A 745 -35.61 -7.92 56.90
N LEU A 746 -34.31 -7.91 56.60
CA LEU A 746 -33.68 -8.86 55.68
C LEU A 746 -33.69 -10.29 56.22
N GLY A 747 -33.50 -10.48 57.53
CA GLY A 747 -33.56 -11.79 58.17
C GLY A 747 -34.95 -12.42 58.20
N CYS A 748 -36.00 -11.68 57.82
CA CYS A 748 -37.37 -12.17 57.70
C CYS A 748 -37.87 -12.24 56.24
N ALA A 749 -37.08 -11.82 55.26
CA ALA A 749 -37.45 -11.95 53.85
C ALA A 749 -37.30 -13.42 53.41
N ALA A 750 -38.25 -13.92 52.61
CA ALA A 750 -38.11 -15.22 51.95
C ALA A 750 -36.84 -15.18 51.09
N ARG A 751 -35.89 -16.07 51.38
CA ARG A 751 -34.73 -16.28 50.50
C ARG A 751 -35.29 -16.89 49.21
N SER A 752 -35.28 -16.11 48.13
CA SER A 752 -35.59 -16.58 46.77
C SER A 752 -34.53 -17.56 46.30
#